data_AF-A0ABD3VGG4-F1
#
_entry.id   AF-A0ABD3VGG4-F1
#
_cell.length_a   1.000
_cell.length_b   1.000
_cell.length_c   1.000
_cell.angle_alpha   90.00
_cell.angle_beta   90.00
_cell.angle_gamma   90.00
#
_symmetry.space_group_name_H-M   'P 1'
#
loop_
_entity.id
_entity.type
_entity.pdbx_description
1 polymer ?
#
loop_
_entity_poly.entity_id
_entity_poly.type
_entity_poly.pdbx_seq_one_letter_code
_entity_poly.pdbx_strand_id
1 'polypeptide(L)'
;MAKEGTLVLRRGQLFRLTLEFDRAFDSQKDIIRFTFQTGENPKPGNNTSVVFEIGGRETAHGWRVELYSHDGNDTTVWIQIPPTCIVSDWWFSVEASIADAQFGSRINSLVYDHPEPMYVLFNPWCKDDIVHFPMEHLLEEYVLNQSGIIFLGHMKRILCKPWNFGQFEDGVLEACLFIIKRGFANKIGPGMADPVKVCRIISTILHAEDNGVLVGNMFTNDYSGGRPPTSWSGSIAILSAYVNSIRTENGNEPVPVKYGQCFVFSGLVTTICRAVGIPCRCVTNYYSGRDNDSSQTIDFNYCIHEERDIIKIDTSNHDFICVILHVLHSQGYHSCGPAPLAAVKDGTAHLQFEVDFFFAEVNADVLHWFRLDKSDWTVFKVETGRVGHKISTKVPDGKPLTTEQDRDHIRRFTDEQLRLLRQDITDTYKYAEGSWKDKNIMKKTIKAKRPEHKCKARDVEFTLVRLDYVIIGVTFEFVLKVENKSTDNRNVRAFLLCETQYYNGQEAEVVKEQFFETILKPSEVSELKLEVKGQEYLHKIRDHCFIKQIAFAKVKETDQIEAWIDDIVLDRPCLFLEPDESIKKGQNFQCRVSFKNPLTNKKLTHCTLSVEGSGIQAAELQQMKDVYHEFNTVVTLMPRRSKDIQISFTFHCRELGDITGFTTVVAEKTI
;
A
#
# COMPACT_ATOMS: atom_id res chain seq x y z
N MET A 1 -22.43 5.53 14.78
CA MET A 1 -21.54 6.37 15.58
C MET A 1 -21.46 5.78 16.98
N ALA A 2 -20.51 4.88 17.20
CA ALA A 2 -20.03 4.56 18.54
C ALA A 2 -19.69 5.87 19.28
N LYS A 3 -20.22 6.02 20.48
CA LYS A 3 -19.81 7.08 21.43
C LYS A 3 -18.64 6.55 22.25
N GLU A 4 -18.10 7.34 23.16
CA GLU A 4 -16.96 6.97 24.04
C GLU A 4 -17.27 5.86 25.08
N GLY A 5 -18.28 5.00 24.83
CA GLY A 5 -18.68 3.88 25.70
C GLY A 5 -19.02 2.56 24.99
N THR A 6 -19.00 2.50 23.65
CA THR A 6 -19.41 1.29 22.91
C THR A 6 -18.36 0.17 23.03
N LEU A 7 -18.79 -1.05 23.38
CA LEU A 7 -17.90 -2.16 23.72
C LEU A 7 -17.24 -2.81 22.48
N VAL A 8 -15.90 -2.90 22.49
CA VAL A 8 -15.08 -3.56 21.46
C VAL A 8 -14.27 -4.69 22.08
N LEU A 9 -14.39 -5.91 21.56
CA LEU A 9 -13.74 -7.13 22.03
C LEU A 9 -13.01 -7.87 20.92
N ARG A 10 -12.15 -8.81 21.30
CA ARG A 10 -11.49 -9.75 20.38
C ARG A 10 -11.96 -11.18 20.65
N ARG A 11 -12.15 -11.96 19.60
CA ARG A 11 -12.58 -13.36 19.69
C ARG A 11 -11.53 -14.25 20.37
N GLY A 12 -11.91 -15.42 20.88
CA GLY A 12 -10.98 -16.29 21.63
C GLY A 12 -10.51 -15.74 22.98
N GLN A 13 -11.13 -14.67 23.49
CA GLN A 13 -10.79 -14.03 24.77
C GLN A 13 -11.98 -14.04 25.74
N LEU A 14 -11.67 -14.09 27.04
CA LEU A 14 -12.62 -13.92 28.13
C LEU A 14 -12.90 -12.44 28.39
N PHE A 15 -14.16 -12.05 28.52
CA PHE A 15 -14.56 -10.72 28.98
C PHE A 15 -15.50 -10.81 30.18
N ARG A 16 -15.48 -9.78 31.02
CA ARG A 16 -16.25 -9.72 32.27
C ARG A 16 -17.51 -8.89 32.07
N LEU A 17 -18.65 -9.45 32.41
CA LEU A 17 -19.95 -8.76 32.47
C LEU A 17 -20.42 -8.76 33.93
N THR A 18 -20.91 -7.62 34.42
CA THR A 18 -21.54 -7.50 35.73
C THR A 18 -23.00 -7.14 35.52
N LEU A 19 -23.88 -7.87 36.20
CA LEU A 19 -25.33 -7.71 36.15
C LEU A 19 -25.82 -7.28 37.53
N GLU A 20 -26.42 -6.10 37.61
CA GLU A 20 -27.11 -5.59 38.80
C GLU A 20 -28.56 -6.12 38.77
N PHE A 21 -29.02 -6.69 39.88
CA PHE A 21 -30.36 -7.26 40.02
C PHE A 21 -31.11 -6.68 41.22
N ASP A 22 -32.44 -6.78 41.24
CA ASP A 22 -33.26 -6.38 42.41
C ASP A 22 -32.99 -7.25 43.66
N ARG A 23 -32.44 -8.46 43.47
CA ARG A 23 -32.14 -9.44 44.52
C ARG A 23 -30.92 -10.29 44.17
N ALA A 24 -30.29 -10.85 45.20
CA ALA A 24 -29.25 -11.87 45.05
C ALA A 24 -29.70 -13.06 44.17
N PHE A 25 -28.78 -13.55 43.35
CA PHE A 25 -28.95 -14.66 42.41
C PHE A 25 -28.91 -16.03 43.12
N ASP A 26 -29.97 -16.83 42.96
CA ASP A 26 -30.06 -18.20 43.50
C ASP A 26 -29.87 -19.23 42.38
N SER A 27 -28.65 -19.79 42.32
CA SER A 27 -28.25 -20.82 41.35
C SER A 27 -29.12 -22.10 41.29
N GLN A 28 -30.03 -22.32 42.24
CA GLN A 28 -30.97 -23.45 42.22
C GLN A 28 -32.37 -23.10 41.68
N LYS A 29 -32.69 -21.81 41.50
CA LYS A 29 -34.02 -21.33 41.09
C LYS A 29 -33.99 -20.42 39.87
N ASP A 30 -32.90 -19.69 39.68
CA ASP A 30 -32.79 -18.62 38.71
C ASP A 30 -31.99 -19.08 37.48
N ILE A 31 -32.62 -19.03 36.32
CA ILE A 31 -31.99 -19.32 35.02
C ILE A 31 -31.72 -17.99 34.33
N ILE A 32 -30.45 -17.58 34.32
CA ILE A 32 -29.94 -16.48 33.50
C ILE A 32 -29.44 -17.04 32.18
N ARG A 33 -29.92 -16.44 31.08
CA ARG A 33 -29.71 -16.84 29.70
C ARG A 33 -29.23 -15.65 28.89
N PHE A 34 -28.13 -15.83 28.18
CA PHE A 34 -27.56 -14.82 27.28
C PHE A 34 -27.89 -15.19 25.84
N THR A 35 -28.38 -14.20 25.09
CA THR A 35 -28.67 -14.30 23.65
C THR A 35 -27.81 -13.29 22.91
N PHE A 36 -26.93 -13.77 22.02
CA PHE A 36 -26.08 -12.96 21.16
C PHE A 36 -26.49 -13.16 19.70
N GLN A 37 -26.75 -12.08 18.98
CA GLN A 37 -27.24 -12.12 17.59
C GLN A 37 -26.51 -11.12 16.68
N THR A 38 -26.34 -11.47 15.41
CA THR A 38 -25.73 -10.57 14.42
C THR A 38 -26.40 -10.72 13.04
N GLY A 39 -26.65 -9.59 12.38
CA GLY A 39 -27.29 -9.51 11.06
C GLY A 39 -28.82 -9.60 11.09
N GLU A 40 -29.44 -9.27 9.95
CA GLU A 40 -30.90 -9.12 9.79
C GLU A 40 -31.71 -10.42 9.93
N ASN A 41 -31.05 -11.58 9.78
CA ASN A 41 -31.67 -12.90 9.82
C ASN A 41 -30.81 -13.87 10.67
N PRO A 42 -30.76 -13.69 12.00
CA PRO A 42 -29.90 -14.45 12.89
C PRO A 42 -30.38 -15.91 13.01
N LYS A 43 -29.49 -16.87 12.73
CA LYS A 43 -29.80 -18.31 12.71
C LYS A 43 -28.68 -19.13 13.38
N PRO A 44 -28.99 -20.04 14.32
CA PRO A 44 -27.98 -20.87 14.97
C PRO A 44 -27.12 -21.68 14.00
N GLY A 45 -27.72 -22.28 12.96
CA GLY A 45 -26.99 -23.05 11.93
C GLY A 45 -26.01 -22.24 11.06
N ASN A 46 -26.04 -20.91 11.13
CA ASN A 46 -25.10 -20.02 10.46
C ASN A 46 -24.08 -19.39 11.43
N ASN A 47 -24.08 -19.77 12.71
CA ASN A 47 -23.38 -19.12 13.82
C ASN A 47 -23.76 -17.63 14.02
N THR A 48 -24.90 -17.16 13.49
CA THR A 48 -25.35 -15.75 13.62
C THR A 48 -26.38 -15.51 14.74
N SER A 49 -26.75 -16.57 15.47
CA SER A 49 -27.53 -16.52 16.71
C SER A 49 -26.93 -17.54 17.67
N VAL A 50 -26.56 -17.13 18.88
CA VAL A 50 -26.00 -18.00 19.91
C VAL A 50 -26.72 -17.74 21.22
N VAL A 51 -27.11 -18.81 21.92
CA VAL A 51 -27.84 -18.73 23.19
C VAL A 51 -27.23 -19.72 24.18
N PHE A 52 -26.92 -19.25 25.40
CA PHE A 52 -26.33 -20.06 26.46
C PHE A 52 -26.83 -19.64 27.85
N GLU A 53 -26.73 -20.55 28.83
CA GLU A 53 -27.33 -20.42 30.16
C GLU A 53 -26.26 -20.69 31.24
N ILE A 54 -26.31 -20.00 32.38
CA ILE A 54 -25.31 -20.17 33.45
C ILE A 54 -25.35 -21.61 33.98
N GLY A 55 -24.20 -22.28 34.03
CA GLY A 55 -24.09 -23.70 34.42
C GLY A 55 -24.46 -24.70 33.32
N GLY A 56 -24.82 -24.24 32.11
CA GLY A 56 -25.03 -25.10 30.96
C GLY A 56 -23.75 -25.82 30.50
N ARG A 57 -23.92 -26.93 29.77
CA ARG A 57 -22.81 -27.55 29.02
C ARG A 57 -22.36 -26.62 27.89
N GLU A 58 -21.12 -26.79 27.45
CA GLU A 58 -20.55 -26.03 26.33
C GLU A 58 -21.48 -26.09 25.10
N THR A 59 -21.72 -24.92 24.50
CA THR A 59 -22.50 -24.86 23.25
C THR A 59 -21.74 -25.53 22.11
N ALA A 60 -22.46 -26.08 21.13
CA ALA A 60 -21.87 -26.69 19.93
C ALA A 60 -21.02 -25.71 19.06
N HIS A 61 -20.94 -24.44 19.46
CA HIS A 61 -20.23 -23.36 18.79
C HIS A 61 -19.14 -22.73 19.68
N GLY A 62 -18.81 -23.32 20.84
CA GLY A 62 -17.68 -22.92 21.68
C GLY A 62 -17.86 -21.65 22.52
N TRP A 63 -19.07 -21.09 22.60
CA TRP A 63 -19.37 -20.05 23.60
C TRP A 63 -19.63 -20.70 24.96
N ARG A 64 -19.08 -20.08 26.01
CA ARG A 64 -19.14 -20.53 27.42
C ARG A 64 -19.35 -19.32 28.33
N VAL A 65 -20.06 -19.53 29.44
CA VAL A 65 -20.20 -18.55 30.54
C VAL A 65 -19.83 -19.21 31.86
N GLU A 66 -19.10 -18.49 32.70
CA GLU A 66 -18.70 -18.92 34.04
C GLU A 66 -19.12 -17.87 35.07
N LEU A 67 -19.69 -18.32 36.19
CA LEU A 67 -19.97 -17.45 37.33
C LEU A 67 -18.65 -17.15 38.06
N TYR A 68 -18.28 -15.87 38.15
CA TYR A 68 -17.05 -15.46 38.82
C TYR A 68 -17.28 -15.15 40.30
N SER A 69 -18.30 -14.32 40.57
CA SER A 69 -18.67 -13.90 41.91
C SER A 69 -20.10 -13.39 41.94
N HIS A 70 -20.80 -13.62 43.04
CA HIS A 70 -22.01 -12.89 43.43
C HIS A 70 -21.68 -12.12 44.71
N ASP A 71 -21.98 -10.82 44.76
CA ASP A 71 -21.83 -10.01 45.97
C ASP A 71 -23.06 -9.12 46.15
N GLY A 72 -23.83 -9.37 47.21
CA GLY A 72 -25.16 -8.79 47.40
C GLY A 72 -26.07 -9.02 46.18
N ASN A 73 -26.37 -7.94 45.47
CA ASN A 73 -27.22 -7.92 44.28
C ASN A 73 -26.43 -7.99 42.95
N ASP A 74 -25.10 -7.83 42.98
CA ASP A 74 -24.25 -7.83 41.79
C ASP A 74 -23.77 -9.24 41.44
N THR A 75 -24.09 -9.69 40.22
CA THR A 75 -23.66 -10.98 39.68
C THR A 75 -22.65 -10.76 38.56
N THR A 76 -21.42 -11.19 38.78
CA THR A 76 -20.33 -11.05 37.79
C THR A 76 -20.05 -12.39 37.11
N VAL A 77 -20.07 -12.37 35.78
CA VAL A 77 -19.79 -13.54 34.93
C VAL A 77 -18.61 -13.26 33.99
N TRP A 78 -17.86 -14.32 33.68
CA TRP A 78 -16.94 -14.34 32.54
C TRP A 78 -17.65 -14.99 31.36
N ILE A 79 -17.57 -14.34 30.19
CA ILE A 79 -18.06 -14.90 28.93
C ILE A 79 -16.84 -15.13 28.03
N GLN A 80 -16.73 -16.36 27.51
CA GLN A 80 -15.70 -16.75 26.55
C GLN A 80 -16.26 -16.68 25.13
N ILE A 81 -15.67 -15.82 24.30
CA ILE A 81 -15.95 -15.78 22.87
C ILE A 81 -15.09 -16.86 22.19
N PRO A 82 -15.62 -17.75 21.34
CA PRO A 82 -14.82 -18.74 20.63
C PRO A 82 -13.88 -18.09 19.61
N PRO A 83 -12.70 -18.67 19.31
CA PRO A 83 -11.78 -18.15 18.30
C PRO A 83 -12.35 -18.21 16.87
N THR A 84 -13.42 -18.98 16.65
CA THR A 84 -14.14 -19.10 15.37
C THR A 84 -15.32 -18.12 15.23
N CYS A 85 -15.45 -17.14 16.12
CA CYS A 85 -16.54 -16.16 16.10
C CYS A 85 -16.54 -15.30 14.82
N ILE A 86 -17.73 -14.91 14.35
CA ILE A 86 -17.94 -13.97 13.24
C ILE A 86 -17.50 -12.56 13.68
N VAL A 87 -16.73 -11.90 12.82
CA VAL A 87 -16.26 -10.53 13.05
C VAL A 87 -17.28 -9.53 12.51
N SER A 88 -18.04 -8.94 13.44
CA SER A 88 -19.15 -8.03 13.18
C SER A 88 -19.57 -7.27 14.45
N ASP A 89 -20.56 -6.40 14.30
CA ASP A 89 -21.48 -5.94 15.34
C ASP A 89 -22.41 -7.07 15.81
N TRP A 90 -22.45 -7.26 17.13
CA TRP A 90 -23.28 -8.22 17.84
C TRP A 90 -24.19 -7.48 18.81
N TRP A 91 -25.49 -7.80 18.76
CA TRP A 91 -26.47 -7.35 19.72
C TRP A 91 -26.62 -8.42 20.80
N PHE A 92 -26.76 -8.02 22.06
CA PHE A 92 -26.93 -8.95 23.17
C PHE A 92 -28.16 -8.61 24.00
N SER A 93 -28.83 -9.66 24.47
CA SER A 93 -29.90 -9.56 25.44
C SER A 93 -29.78 -10.64 26.52
N VAL A 94 -30.26 -10.31 27.71
CA VAL A 94 -30.20 -11.14 28.91
C VAL A 94 -31.62 -11.48 29.33
N GLU A 95 -31.99 -12.75 29.23
CA GLU A 95 -33.24 -13.29 29.77
C GLU A 95 -32.95 -13.87 31.16
N ALA A 96 -33.55 -13.30 32.20
CA ALA A 96 -33.56 -13.84 33.56
C ALA A 96 -34.95 -14.43 33.84
N SER A 97 -35.02 -15.71 34.24
CA SER A 97 -36.29 -16.42 34.46
C SER A 97 -36.20 -17.37 35.66
N ILE A 98 -37.35 -17.67 36.28
CA ILE A 98 -37.44 -18.59 37.41
C ILE A 98 -37.91 -19.97 36.91
N ALA A 99 -37.24 -21.02 37.37
CA ALA A 99 -37.57 -22.41 37.04
C ALA A 99 -38.81 -22.89 37.83
N ASP A 100 -39.88 -23.28 37.14
CA ASP A 100 -41.01 -23.96 37.77
C ASP A 100 -40.74 -25.45 37.99
N ALA A 101 -40.70 -25.86 39.25
CA ALA A 101 -40.50 -27.24 39.68
C ALA A 101 -41.70 -28.18 39.38
N GLN A 102 -42.88 -27.67 38.99
CA GLN A 102 -44.07 -28.49 38.75
C GLN A 102 -44.35 -28.79 37.27
N PHE A 103 -44.09 -27.86 36.34
CA PHE A 103 -44.35 -28.07 34.91
C PHE A 103 -43.12 -27.96 34.00
N GLY A 104 -41.93 -27.60 34.50
CA GLY A 104 -40.75 -27.39 33.66
C GLY A 104 -40.88 -26.17 32.72
N SER A 105 -41.83 -25.29 33.01
CA SER A 105 -42.03 -24.02 32.31
C SER A 105 -41.21 -22.90 32.95
N ARG A 106 -41.02 -21.80 32.21
CA ARG A 106 -40.32 -20.60 32.71
C ARG A 106 -41.35 -19.61 33.25
N ILE A 107 -41.16 -19.17 34.50
CA ILE A 107 -42.02 -18.16 35.14
C ILE A 107 -41.22 -16.86 35.31
N ASN A 108 -41.90 -15.72 35.15
CA ASN A 108 -41.33 -14.37 35.26
C ASN A 108 -40.03 -14.17 34.47
N SER A 109 -40.10 -14.36 33.15
CA SER A 109 -39.01 -13.97 32.25
C SER A 109 -38.93 -12.45 32.15
N LEU A 110 -37.80 -11.89 32.61
CA LEU A 110 -37.40 -10.50 32.40
C LEU A 110 -36.32 -10.48 31.31
N VAL A 111 -36.51 -9.68 30.27
CA VAL A 111 -35.55 -9.51 29.18
C VAL A 111 -34.97 -8.10 29.22
N TYR A 112 -33.65 -8.01 29.30
CA TYR A 112 -32.91 -6.77 29.08
C TYR A 112 -32.24 -6.82 27.70
N ASP A 113 -32.67 -5.98 26.77
CA ASP A 113 -32.03 -5.75 25.48
C ASP A 113 -31.05 -4.57 25.59
N HIS A 114 -29.78 -4.77 25.24
CA HIS A 114 -28.78 -3.70 25.32
C HIS A 114 -28.88 -2.75 24.11
N PRO A 115 -28.93 -1.41 24.31
CA PRO A 115 -29.23 -0.47 23.22
C PRO A 115 -28.05 -0.14 22.29
N GLU A 116 -26.82 -0.57 22.58
CA GLU A 116 -25.65 -0.39 21.69
C GLU A 116 -25.10 -1.75 21.20
N PRO A 117 -24.53 -1.82 19.98
CA PRO A 117 -23.89 -3.03 19.48
C PRO A 117 -22.50 -3.25 20.11
N MET A 118 -22.20 -4.50 20.46
CA MET A 118 -20.87 -4.94 20.84
C MET A 118 -20.07 -5.37 19.60
N TYR A 119 -18.88 -4.83 19.37
CA TYR A 119 -18.04 -5.21 18.23
C TYR A 119 -17.11 -6.37 18.59
N VAL A 120 -17.09 -7.43 17.78
CA VAL A 120 -16.15 -8.57 17.94
C VAL A 120 -15.16 -8.59 16.78
N LEU A 121 -13.87 -8.59 17.10
CA LEU A 121 -12.75 -8.49 16.15
C LEU A 121 -11.86 -9.75 16.14
N PHE A 122 -11.00 -9.87 15.13
CA PHE A 122 -9.94 -10.90 15.06
C PHE A 122 -8.93 -10.73 16.21
N ASN A 123 -8.31 -11.85 16.64
CA ASN A 123 -7.42 -11.87 17.81
C ASN A 123 -6.05 -12.52 17.55
N PRO A 124 -5.04 -11.76 17.12
CA PRO A 124 -3.71 -12.30 16.86
C PRO A 124 -2.94 -12.71 18.13
N TRP A 125 -3.40 -12.33 19.33
CA TRP A 125 -2.86 -12.81 20.61
C TRP A 125 -3.43 -14.17 21.04
N CYS A 126 -4.58 -14.59 20.50
CA CYS A 126 -5.17 -15.90 20.79
C CYS A 126 -4.49 -16.98 19.94
N LYS A 127 -3.95 -18.03 20.57
CA LYS A 127 -3.23 -19.12 19.89
C LYS A 127 -4.12 -20.00 19.02
N ASP A 128 -5.42 -20.02 19.32
CA ASP A 128 -6.43 -20.81 18.62
C ASP A 128 -7.13 -20.03 17.49
N ASP A 129 -6.80 -18.74 17.32
CA ASP A 129 -7.26 -17.92 16.19
C ASP A 129 -6.36 -18.15 14.96
N ILE A 130 -6.97 -18.25 13.77
CA ILE A 130 -6.30 -18.37 12.47
C ILE A 130 -5.33 -17.19 12.23
N VAL A 131 -5.59 -16.01 12.82
CA VAL A 131 -4.68 -14.85 12.71
C VAL A 131 -3.57 -14.80 13.77
N HIS A 132 -3.37 -15.85 14.56
CA HIS A 132 -2.34 -15.87 15.62
C HIS A 132 -0.96 -15.50 15.08
N PHE A 133 -0.28 -14.57 15.77
CA PHE A 133 1.05 -14.13 15.40
C PHE A 133 2.09 -14.53 16.47
N PRO A 134 3.03 -15.46 16.19
CA PRO A 134 3.93 -16.01 17.22
C PRO A 134 4.91 -15.03 17.88
N MET A 135 5.07 -13.82 17.35
CA MET A 135 6.00 -12.80 17.85
C MET A 135 5.22 -11.56 18.31
N GLU A 136 4.71 -11.60 19.54
CA GLU A 136 3.78 -10.61 20.09
C GLU A 136 4.28 -9.16 20.01
N HIS A 137 5.60 -8.92 20.15
CA HIS A 137 6.20 -7.59 20.01
C HIS A 137 5.97 -6.95 18.63
N LEU A 138 5.82 -7.75 17.57
CA LEU A 138 5.55 -7.23 16.22
C LEU A 138 4.06 -6.87 16.01
N LEU A 139 3.17 -7.23 16.94
CA LEU A 139 1.76 -6.79 16.91
C LEU A 139 1.58 -5.32 17.30
N GLU A 140 2.55 -4.75 18.02
CA GLU A 140 2.61 -3.29 18.24
C GLU A 140 2.72 -2.56 16.90
N GLU A 141 3.60 -3.00 15.99
CA GLU A 141 3.64 -2.47 14.61
C GLU A 141 2.42 -2.93 13.79
N TYR A 142 2.18 -4.24 13.65
CA TYR A 142 1.29 -4.76 12.62
C TYR A 142 -0.21 -4.65 12.94
N VAL A 143 -0.60 -4.22 14.14
CA VAL A 143 -2.01 -4.02 14.54
C VAL A 143 -2.21 -2.68 15.25
N LEU A 144 -1.35 -2.33 16.22
CA LEU A 144 -1.58 -1.18 17.10
C LEU A 144 -1.05 0.16 16.55
N ASN A 145 0.00 0.15 15.72
CA ASN A 145 0.57 1.38 15.19
C ASN A 145 -0.40 2.07 14.21
N GLN A 146 -0.80 3.30 14.52
CA GLN A 146 -1.74 4.10 13.73
C GLN A 146 -1.08 4.81 12.53
N SER A 147 0.25 4.81 12.45
CA SER A 147 1.01 5.52 11.41
C SER A 147 2.10 4.61 10.83
N GLY A 148 2.60 4.95 9.64
CA GLY A 148 3.64 4.16 8.97
C GLY A 148 4.28 4.89 7.80
N ILE A 149 5.10 4.15 7.05
CA ILE A 149 5.75 4.60 5.81
C ILE A 149 5.28 3.71 4.67
N ILE A 150 4.93 4.34 3.55
CA ILE A 150 4.86 3.67 2.25
C ILE A 150 6.09 4.09 1.45
N PHE A 151 6.85 3.12 0.97
CA PHE A 151 8.03 3.37 0.15
C PHE A 151 7.62 3.58 -1.32
N LEU A 152 8.23 4.57 -1.97
CA LEU A 152 7.97 5.02 -3.34
C LEU A 152 9.32 5.33 -4.01
N GLY A 153 9.31 6.08 -5.13
CA GLY A 153 10.54 6.43 -5.86
C GLY A 153 11.06 5.24 -6.67
N HIS A 154 12.38 5.05 -6.71
CA HIS A 154 13.05 4.05 -7.55
C HIS A 154 14.02 3.18 -6.74
N MET A 155 14.48 2.06 -7.31
CA MET A 155 15.47 1.19 -6.67
C MET A 155 16.76 1.94 -6.29
N LYS A 156 17.25 2.85 -7.14
CA LYS A 156 18.41 3.70 -6.87
C LYS A 156 18.09 4.79 -5.85
N ARG A 157 16.87 5.35 -5.91
CA ARG A 157 16.41 6.50 -5.13
C ARG A 157 15.08 6.21 -4.44
N ILE A 158 15.15 5.48 -3.33
CA ILE A 158 13.98 5.14 -2.51
C ILE A 158 13.45 6.39 -1.83
N LEU A 159 12.19 6.72 -2.07
CA LEU A 159 11.46 7.80 -1.41
C LEU A 159 10.54 7.22 -0.33
N CYS A 160 10.28 8.01 0.71
CA CYS A 160 9.38 7.63 1.80
C CYS A 160 8.20 8.60 1.85
N LYS A 161 6.97 8.07 1.85
CA LYS A 161 5.75 8.84 2.09
C LYS A 161 5.17 8.42 3.44
N PRO A 162 5.03 9.33 4.42
CA PRO A 162 4.34 9.01 5.67
C PRO A 162 2.87 8.73 5.35
N TRP A 163 2.26 7.78 6.08
CA TRP A 163 0.86 7.45 5.95
C TRP A 163 0.19 7.29 7.31
N ASN A 164 -0.92 7.99 7.51
CA ASN A 164 -1.74 7.87 8.71
C ASN A 164 -2.89 6.87 8.45
N PHE A 165 -2.76 5.65 8.97
CA PHE A 165 -3.80 4.62 8.87
C PHE A 165 -5.03 5.04 9.71
N GLY A 166 -4.81 5.41 10.97
CA GLY A 166 -5.85 5.99 11.83
C GLY A 166 -6.96 5.01 12.24
N GLN A 167 -6.67 3.71 12.35
CA GLN A 167 -7.66 2.67 12.63
C GLN A 167 -8.41 2.80 13.97
N PHE A 168 -7.93 3.66 14.88
CA PHE A 168 -8.56 3.98 16.17
C PHE A 168 -9.00 5.45 16.27
N GLU A 169 -9.33 6.09 15.14
CA GLU A 169 -10.02 7.38 15.11
C GLU A 169 -11.53 7.18 14.92
N ASP A 170 -12.32 8.18 15.33
CA ASP A 170 -13.77 8.04 15.54
C ASP A 170 -14.52 7.66 14.24
N GLY A 171 -15.34 6.61 14.31
CA GLY A 171 -16.12 6.10 13.18
C GLY A 171 -15.34 5.28 12.15
N VAL A 172 -14.01 5.18 12.23
CA VAL A 172 -13.20 4.40 11.26
C VAL A 172 -13.53 2.90 11.33
N LEU A 173 -13.72 2.34 12.52
CA LEU A 173 -14.12 0.93 12.68
C LEU A 173 -15.51 0.66 12.07
N GLU A 174 -16.47 1.58 12.23
CA GLU A 174 -17.80 1.46 11.64
C GLU A 174 -17.73 1.48 10.11
N ALA A 175 -16.91 2.37 9.54
CA ALA A 175 -16.66 2.43 8.10
C ALA A 175 -16.08 1.11 7.58
N CYS A 176 -15.08 0.56 8.27
CA CYS A 176 -14.44 -0.71 7.90
C CYS A 176 -15.43 -1.88 7.91
N LEU A 177 -16.25 -1.99 8.95
CA LEU A 177 -17.28 -3.04 9.05
C LEU A 177 -18.41 -2.86 8.03
N PHE A 178 -18.83 -1.63 7.74
CA PHE A 178 -19.79 -1.33 6.68
C PHE A 178 -19.28 -1.75 5.29
N ILE A 179 -18.01 -1.42 4.99
CA ILE A 179 -17.34 -1.79 3.73
C ILE A 179 -17.30 -3.33 3.58
N ILE A 180 -16.91 -4.05 4.64
CA ILE A 180 -16.88 -5.52 4.64
C ILE A 180 -18.29 -6.11 4.47
N LYS A 181 -19.30 -5.61 5.21
CA LYS A 181 -20.70 -6.03 5.04
C LYS A 181 -21.17 -5.87 3.60
N ARG A 182 -20.89 -4.73 2.96
CA ARG A 182 -21.31 -4.45 1.59
C ARG A 182 -20.64 -5.39 0.57
N GLY A 183 -19.37 -5.72 0.78
CA GLY A 183 -18.65 -6.71 -0.02
C GLY A 183 -19.22 -8.14 0.10
N PHE A 184 -19.82 -8.49 1.23
CA PHE A 184 -20.63 -9.72 1.42
C PHE A 184 -22.11 -9.54 1.02
N ALA A 185 -22.44 -8.53 0.18
CA ALA A 185 -23.80 -8.19 -0.24
C ALA A 185 -24.79 -8.03 0.94
N ASN A 186 -24.32 -7.39 2.01
CA ASN A 186 -24.99 -7.18 3.31
C ASN A 186 -25.39 -8.45 4.08
N LYS A 187 -25.00 -9.64 3.62
CA LYS A 187 -25.35 -10.93 4.27
C LYS A 187 -24.28 -11.35 5.27
N ILE A 188 -24.52 -11.08 6.55
CA ILE A 188 -23.68 -11.60 7.64
C ILE A 188 -23.82 -13.12 7.72
N GLY A 189 -22.69 -13.82 7.85
CA GLY A 189 -22.63 -15.28 7.89
C GLY A 189 -21.20 -15.79 8.07
N PRO A 190 -20.97 -17.12 8.04
CA PRO A 190 -19.70 -17.73 8.44
C PRO A 190 -18.49 -17.34 7.55
N GLY A 191 -18.72 -16.74 6.37
CA GLY A 191 -17.66 -16.17 5.55
C GLY A 191 -16.89 -15.03 6.23
N MET A 192 -17.52 -14.30 7.16
CA MET A 192 -16.91 -13.23 7.95
C MET A 192 -16.11 -13.72 9.17
N ALA A 193 -16.13 -15.02 9.48
CA ALA A 193 -15.26 -15.63 10.50
C ALA A 193 -13.90 -16.09 9.94
N ASP A 194 -13.76 -16.15 8.62
CA ASP A 194 -12.58 -16.64 7.90
C ASP A 194 -11.73 -15.45 7.40
N PRO A 195 -10.51 -15.25 7.91
CA PRO A 195 -9.68 -14.11 7.51
C PRO A 195 -9.27 -14.17 6.04
N VAL A 196 -9.17 -15.35 5.42
CA VAL A 196 -8.84 -15.48 3.99
C VAL A 196 -9.95 -14.90 3.13
N LYS A 197 -11.21 -15.23 3.46
CA LYS A 197 -12.40 -14.70 2.77
C LYS A 197 -12.58 -13.21 3.04
N VAL A 198 -12.37 -12.77 4.29
CA VAL A 198 -12.43 -11.33 4.64
C VAL A 198 -11.37 -10.53 3.86
N CYS A 199 -10.12 -11.00 3.79
CA CYS A 199 -9.09 -10.36 2.97
C CYS A 199 -9.49 -10.27 1.49
N ARG A 200 -9.98 -11.36 0.88
CA ARG A 200 -10.46 -11.37 -0.53
C ARG A 200 -11.53 -10.30 -0.77
N ILE A 201 -12.53 -10.23 0.12
CA ILE A 201 -13.63 -9.27 0.03
C ILE A 201 -13.16 -7.83 0.23
N ILE A 202 -12.31 -7.55 1.24
CA ILE A 202 -11.76 -6.20 1.51
C ILE A 202 -11.13 -5.63 0.24
N SER A 203 -10.40 -6.44 -0.51
CA SER A 203 -9.73 -5.97 -1.70
C SER A 203 -10.61 -5.83 -2.94
N THR A 204 -11.69 -6.61 -3.08
CA THR A 204 -12.69 -6.39 -4.13
C THR A 204 -13.42 -5.07 -3.90
N ILE A 205 -14.00 -4.91 -2.70
CA ILE A 205 -14.90 -3.79 -2.39
C ILE A 205 -14.20 -2.42 -2.31
N LEU A 206 -12.87 -2.36 -2.46
CA LEU A 206 -12.15 -1.08 -2.58
C LEU A 206 -12.19 -0.50 -4.00
N HIS A 207 -12.34 -1.31 -5.04
CA HIS A 207 -12.35 -0.84 -6.43
C HIS A 207 -13.74 -0.38 -6.86
N ALA A 208 -13.86 0.87 -7.33
CA ALA A 208 -15.15 1.49 -7.65
C ALA A 208 -16.00 0.76 -8.72
N GLU A 209 -15.39 -0.06 -9.58
CA GLU A 209 -16.12 -0.85 -10.60
C GLU A 209 -17.02 -1.93 -9.97
N ASP A 210 -16.63 -2.50 -8.84
CA ASP A 210 -17.46 -3.40 -8.01
C ASP A 210 -18.34 -2.62 -7.00
N ASN A 211 -18.84 -1.45 -7.41
CA ASN A 211 -19.47 -0.42 -6.55
C ASN A 211 -18.59 0.06 -5.37
N GLY A 212 -17.28 -0.16 -5.41
CA GLY A 212 -16.39 -0.04 -4.24
C GLY A 212 -16.07 1.37 -3.72
N VAL A 213 -15.08 1.44 -2.83
CA VAL A 213 -14.76 2.65 -2.04
C VAL A 213 -14.06 3.76 -2.84
N LEU A 214 -13.15 3.41 -3.75
CA LEU A 214 -12.21 4.36 -4.36
C LEU A 214 -12.11 4.15 -5.87
N VAL A 215 -12.28 5.24 -6.63
CA VAL A 215 -12.05 5.26 -8.07
C VAL A 215 -10.55 5.25 -8.33
N GLY A 216 -10.04 4.12 -8.82
CA GLY A 216 -8.68 4.03 -9.31
C GLY A 216 -8.51 4.90 -10.55
N ASN A 217 -7.50 5.78 -10.56
CA ASN A 217 -7.00 6.37 -11.79
C ASN A 217 -5.49 6.13 -11.87
N MET A 218 -5.12 5.18 -12.72
CA MET A 218 -3.75 4.70 -12.90
C MET A 218 -3.14 5.09 -14.26
N PHE A 219 -3.93 5.69 -15.16
CA PHE A 219 -3.57 5.82 -16.58
C PHE A 219 -3.79 7.22 -17.18
N THR A 220 -4.52 8.12 -16.50
CA THR A 220 -4.66 9.52 -16.96
C THR A 220 -4.15 10.48 -15.88
N ASN A 221 -3.36 11.48 -16.28
CA ASN A 221 -2.92 12.54 -15.37
C ASN A 221 -4.00 13.62 -15.13
N ASP A 222 -5.27 13.32 -15.46
CA ASP A 222 -6.41 14.19 -15.18
C ASP A 222 -7.17 13.69 -13.94
N TYR A 223 -7.27 14.58 -12.96
CA TYR A 223 -8.00 14.37 -11.71
C TYR A 223 -9.17 15.34 -11.56
N SER A 224 -9.68 15.87 -12.69
CA SER A 224 -10.87 16.69 -12.74
C SER A 224 -12.05 16.04 -11.99
N GLY A 225 -12.67 16.80 -11.09
CA GLY A 225 -13.74 16.30 -10.21
C GLY A 225 -13.28 15.41 -9.04
N GLY A 226 -12.01 15.40 -8.66
CA GLY A 226 -11.50 14.65 -7.49
C GLY A 226 -10.24 15.24 -6.85
N ARG A 227 -9.72 14.57 -5.82
CA ARG A 227 -8.42 14.86 -5.17
C ARG A 227 -7.32 14.02 -5.85
N PRO A 228 -6.17 14.60 -6.26
CA PRO A 228 -5.11 13.85 -6.93
C PRO A 228 -4.48 12.81 -5.97
N PRO A 229 -4.21 11.56 -6.42
CA PRO A 229 -3.82 10.45 -5.55
C PRO A 229 -2.60 10.71 -4.66
N THR A 230 -1.62 11.47 -5.16
CA THR A 230 -0.39 11.80 -4.42
C THR A 230 -0.61 12.81 -3.29
N SER A 231 -1.73 13.53 -3.27
CA SER A 231 -2.04 14.48 -2.20
C SER A 231 -2.64 13.85 -0.93
N TRP A 232 -3.05 12.59 -0.96
CA TRP A 232 -3.47 11.87 0.26
C TRP A 232 -2.26 11.57 1.16
N SER A 233 -2.43 11.73 2.48
CA SER A 233 -1.43 11.36 3.51
C SER A 233 -2.00 10.41 4.59
N GLY A 234 -3.23 9.93 4.41
CA GLY A 234 -3.86 8.99 5.33
C GLY A 234 -5.19 8.43 4.82
N SER A 235 -5.63 7.36 5.46
CA SER A 235 -6.84 6.62 5.07
C SER A 235 -8.13 7.17 5.70
N ILE A 236 -8.02 7.87 6.84
CA ILE A 236 -9.16 8.45 7.58
C ILE A 236 -10.01 9.34 6.64
N ALA A 237 -9.38 10.30 5.96
CA ALA A 237 -10.08 11.28 5.12
C ALA A 237 -10.86 10.62 3.96
N ILE A 238 -10.36 9.50 3.43
CA ILE A 238 -11.03 8.73 2.37
C ILE A 238 -12.24 8.00 2.95
N LEU A 239 -12.08 7.28 4.07
CA LEU A 239 -13.15 6.53 4.73
C LEU A 239 -14.28 7.45 5.23
N SER A 240 -13.93 8.60 5.82
CA SER A 240 -14.89 9.63 6.23
C SER A 240 -15.62 10.25 5.05
N ALA A 241 -14.95 10.54 3.94
CA ALA A 241 -15.60 11.04 2.73
C ALA A 241 -16.60 10.02 2.15
N TYR A 242 -16.21 8.75 2.07
CA TYR A 242 -17.07 7.67 1.59
C TYR A 242 -18.34 7.50 2.46
N VAL A 243 -18.18 7.45 3.79
CA VAL A 243 -19.31 7.30 4.73
C VAL A 243 -20.19 8.55 4.77
N ASN A 244 -19.63 9.75 4.56
CA ASN A 244 -20.43 10.97 4.49
C ASN A 244 -21.26 11.08 3.20
N SER A 245 -20.81 10.53 2.06
CA SER A 245 -21.59 10.57 0.81
C SER A 245 -22.98 9.90 0.94
N ILE A 246 -23.05 8.80 1.70
CA ILE A 246 -24.28 8.05 2.05
C ILE A 246 -25.31 8.95 2.75
N ARG A 247 -24.87 9.99 3.45
CA ARG A 247 -25.73 10.87 4.26
C ARG A 247 -26.22 12.10 3.53
N THR A 248 -25.63 12.42 2.38
CA THR A 248 -25.91 13.66 1.63
C THR A 248 -26.81 13.47 0.42
N GLU A 249 -26.89 12.26 -0.13
CA GLU A 249 -27.75 11.93 -1.26
C GLU A 249 -28.86 10.95 -0.82
N ASN A 250 -30.11 11.21 -1.22
CA ASN A 250 -31.28 10.42 -0.80
C ASN A 250 -31.41 9.07 -1.55
N GLY A 251 -30.29 8.41 -1.84
CA GLY A 251 -30.20 7.07 -2.42
C GLY A 251 -29.35 6.16 -1.52
N ASN A 252 -29.72 4.89 -1.40
CA ASN A 252 -29.09 3.95 -0.46
C ASN A 252 -27.68 3.49 -0.85
N GLU A 253 -26.98 4.20 -1.75
CA GLU A 253 -25.71 3.78 -2.33
C GLU A 253 -24.62 4.87 -2.16
N PRO A 254 -23.46 4.57 -1.54
CA PRO A 254 -22.35 5.52 -1.42
C PRO A 254 -21.75 5.88 -2.78
N VAL A 255 -21.33 7.14 -2.91
CA VAL A 255 -20.54 7.62 -4.05
C VAL A 255 -19.06 7.25 -3.84
N PRO A 256 -18.41 6.53 -4.77
CA PRO A 256 -16.98 6.20 -4.67
C PRO A 256 -16.08 7.44 -4.67
N VAL A 257 -15.07 7.47 -3.79
CA VAL A 257 -14.15 8.60 -3.63
C VAL A 257 -13.19 8.70 -4.82
N LYS A 258 -12.83 9.92 -5.25
CA LYS A 258 -11.95 10.20 -6.39
C LYS A 258 -10.69 10.95 -5.93
N TYR A 259 -9.45 10.52 -6.21
CA TYR A 259 -8.98 9.34 -6.96
C TYR A 259 -7.89 8.55 -6.19
N GLY A 260 -7.63 7.31 -6.62
CA GLY A 260 -6.63 6.39 -6.04
C GLY A 260 -5.58 5.83 -7.00
N GLN A 261 -4.42 5.47 -6.44
CA GLN A 261 -3.33 4.71 -7.07
C GLN A 261 -2.87 3.60 -6.10
N CYS A 262 -2.01 2.66 -6.53
CA CYS A 262 -1.64 1.45 -5.76
C CYS A 262 -1.32 1.70 -4.27
N PHE A 263 -0.53 2.73 -3.95
CA PHE A 263 -0.18 3.08 -2.57
C PHE A 263 -1.39 3.54 -1.72
N VAL A 264 -2.39 4.19 -2.33
CA VAL A 264 -3.62 4.62 -1.65
C VAL A 264 -4.47 3.40 -1.29
N PHE A 265 -4.58 2.44 -2.21
CA PHE A 265 -5.23 1.15 -1.94
C PHE A 265 -4.47 0.37 -0.85
N SER A 266 -3.13 0.34 -0.89
CA SER A 266 -2.29 -0.31 0.14
C SER A 266 -2.49 0.32 1.53
N GLY A 267 -2.59 1.64 1.61
CA GLY A 267 -2.93 2.35 2.84
C GLY A 267 -4.33 1.98 3.37
N LEU A 268 -5.34 1.93 2.50
CA LEU A 268 -6.72 1.57 2.86
C LEU A 268 -6.85 0.13 3.33
N VAL A 269 -6.30 -0.84 2.60
CA VAL A 269 -6.34 -2.27 3.01
C VAL A 269 -5.64 -2.45 4.35
N THR A 270 -4.46 -1.86 4.53
CA THR A 270 -3.73 -1.95 5.81
C THR A 270 -4.53 -1.35 6.95
N THR A 271 -5.23 -0.23 6.72
CA THR A 271 -6.14 0.39 7.70
C THR A 271 -7.31 -0.54 8.06
N ILE A 272 -8.00 -1.10 7.06
CA ILE A 272 -9.18 -1.96 7.27
C ILE A 272 -8.77 -3.25 7.99
N CYS A 273 -7.67 -3.90 7.56
CA CYS A 273 -7.13 -5.09 8.21
C CYS A 273 -6.72 -4.80 9.67
N ARG A 274 -5.96 -3.73 9.95
CA ARG A 274 -5.58 -3.33 11.31
C ARG A 274 -6.82 -3.02 12.18
N ALA A 275 -7.83 -2.34 11.62
CA ALA A 275 -9.09 -2.04 12.31
C ALA A 275 -9.84 -3.30 12.75
N VAL A 276 -9.96 -4.32 11.87
CA VAL A 276 -10.63 -5.59 12.23
C VAL A 276 -9.73 -6.57 13.01
N GLY A 277 -8.45 -6.25 13.21
CA GLY A 277 -7.51 -7.07 13.98
C GLY A 277 -6.68 -8.08 13.19
N ILE A 278 -6.65 -8.01 11.86
CA ILE A 278 -5.76 -8.81 11.01
C ILE A 278 -4.39 -8.10 10.94
N PRO A 279 -3.28 -8.73 11.38
CA PRO A 279 -1.95 -8.12 11.27
C PRO A 279 -1.57 -7.80 9.81
N CYS A 280 -1.22 -6.54 9.54
CA CYS A 280 -1.01 -6.06 8.16
C CYS A 280 0.09 -5.00 8.04
N ARG A 281 0.77 -4.97 6.89
CA ARG A 281 1.84 -4.02 6.53
C ARG A 281 1.84 -3.73 5.03
N CYS A 282 2.12 -2.49 4.64
CA CYS A 282 2.42 -2.14 3.25
C CYS A 282 3.78 -2.73 2.82
N VAL A 283 3.90 -3.14 1.56
CA VAL A 283 5.14 -3.57 0.92
C VAL A 283 5.33 -2.80 -0.39
N THR A 284 6.58 -2.54 -0.80
CA THR A 284 6.90 -1.95 -2.11
C THR A 284 7.93 -2.79 -2.85
N ASN A 285 7.64 -3.12 -4.11
CA ASN A 285 8.52 -3.80 -5.05
C ASN A 285 8.97 -2.82 -6.14
N TYR A 286 10.27 -2.74 -6.36
CA TYR A 286 10.86 -1.93 -7.43
C TYR A 286 11.14 -2.81 -8.64
N TYR A 287 10.79 -2.34 -9.84
CA TYR A 287 10.73 -3.19 -11.04
C TYR A 287 9.79 -4.39 -10.83
N SER A 288 8.51 -4.11 -10.54
CA SER A 288 7.47 -5.14 -10.46
C SER A 288 7.07 -5.57 -11.87
N GLY A 289 7.27 -6.85 -12.19
CA GLY A 289 6.95 -7.41 -13.49
C GLY A 289 5.46 -7.70 -13.62
N ARG A 290 4.65 -6.65 -13.78
CA ARG A 290 3.20 -6.78 -13.87
C ARG A 290 2.78 -7.30 -15.24
N ASP A 291 2.88 -8.61 -15.35
CA ASP A 291 2.48 -9.43 -16.47
C ASP A 291 0.94 -9.61 -16.52
N ASN A 292 0.33 -9.41 -17.69
CA ASN A 292 -1.11 -9.55 -17.88
C ASN A 292 -1.54 -10.97 -18.29
N ASP A 293 -0.65 -11.81 -18.84
CA ASP A 293 -0.98 -13.13 -19.38
C ASP A 293 -0.30 -14.30 -18.67
N SER A 294 0.58 -14.02 -17.70
CA SER A 294 1.35 -15.01 -16.93
C SER A 294 2.38 -15.79 -17.76
N SER A 295 2.84 -15.21 -18.87
CA SER A 295 4.01 -15.63 -19.65
C SER A 295 5.33 -15.67 -18.86
N GLN A 296 5.40 -14.94 -17.74
CA GLN A 296 6.59 -14.70 -16.90
C GLN A 296 7.68 -13.92 -17.63
N THR A 297 7.29 -13.11 -18.61
CA THR A 297 8.20 -12.31 -19.44
C THR A 297 7.71 -10.88 -19.63
N ILE A 298 8.65 -9.93 -19.62
CA ILE A 298 8.40 -8.52 -19.99
C ILE A 298 9.05 -8.29 -21.36
N ASP A 299 8.23 -8.09 -22.38
CA ASP A 299 8.69 -7.96 -23.77
C ASP A 299 8.83 -6.48 -24.17
N PHE A 300 10.08 -6.04 -24.38
CA PHE A 300 10.41 -4.75 -24.96
C PHE A 300 10.66 -4.92 -26.47
N ASN A 301 9.75 -4.38 -27.29
CA ASN A 301 9.77 -4.55 -28.74
C ASN A 301 10.36 -3.31 -29.44
N TYR A 302 11.42 -3.50 -30.22
CA TYR A 302 12.11 -2.45 -30.97
C TYR A 302 11.92 -2.65 -32.49
N CYS A 303 11.02 -1.88 -33.11
CA CYS A 303 10.90 -1.78 -34.57
C CYS A 303 11.92 -0.77 -35.10
N ILE A 304 12.82 -1.19 -35.98
CA ILE A 304 13.85 -0.34 -36.60
C ILE A 304 13.49 -0.10 -38.06
N HIS A 305 13.26 1.17 -38.44
CA HIS A 305 12.97 1.56 -39.82
C HIS A 305 14.24 2.06 -40.55
N GLU A 306 14.71 1.33 -41.56
CA GLU A 306 15.99 1.65 -42.24
C GLU A 306 15.93 2.91 -43.12
N GLU A 307 14.73 3.27 -43.64
CA GLU A 307 14.54 4.45 -44.50
C GLU A 307 14.36 5.78 -43.74
N ARG A 308 14.09 5.73 -42.43
CA ARG A 308 13.70 6.92 -41.63
C ARG A 308 14.50 7.09 -40.35
N ASP A 309 15.36 6.13 -40.03
CA ASP A 309 16.03 5.94 -38.73
C ASP A 309 15.10 5.86 -37.49
N ILE A 310 13.79 6.10 -37.63
CA ILE A 310 12.78 5.98 -36.56
C ILE A 310 12.82 4.58 -35.95
N ILE A 311 13.18 4.52 -34.67
CA ILE A 311 13.00 3.34 -33.83
C ILE A 311 11.67 3.49 -33.12
N LYS A 312 10.62 2.77 -33.55
CA LYS A 312 9.39 2.69 -32.76
C LYS A 312 9.56 1.62 -31.70
N ILE A 313 9.52 2.04 -30.44
CA ILE A 313 9.47 1.13 -29.30
C ILE A 313 7.99 0.84 -28.99
N ASP A 314 7.68 -0.40 -28.61
CA ASP A 314 6.34 -0.85 -28.26
C ASP A 314 6.43 -1.74 -27.02
N THR A 315 6.07 -1.17 -25.86
CA THR A 315 6.17 -1.81 -24.55
C THR A 315 4.87 -2.54 -24.22
N SER A 316 4.76 -3.81 -24.63
CA SER A 316 3.55 -4.62 -24.40
C SER A 316 3.35 -4.93 -22.90
N ASN A 317 4.45 -5.20 -22.20
CA ASN A 317 4.52 -5.20 -20.73
C ASN A 317 5.49 -4.07 -20.31
N HIS A 318 5.29 -3.52 -19.11
CA HIS A 318 6.05 -2.36 -18.61
C HIS A 318 6.79 -2.67 -17.29
N ASP A 319 7.79 -1.86 -16.95
CA ASP A 319 8.48 -1.89 -15.66
C ASP A 319 7.76 -0.99 -14.63
N PHE A 320 7.20 -1.57 -13.57
CA PHE A 320 6.42 -0.80 -12.57
C PHE A 320 7.23 -0.52 -11.31
N ILE A 321 6.93 0.57 -10.60
CA ILE A 321 7.10 0.61 -9.13
C ILE A 321 5.75 0.29 -8.51
N CYS A 322 5.63 -0.93 -7.98
CA CYS A 322 4.39 -1.42 -7.37
C CYS A 322 4.51 -1.35 -5.85
N VAL A 323 3.60 -0.63 -5.19
CA VAL A 323 3.38 -0.85 -3.75
C VAL A 323 2.62 -2.17 -3.61
N ILE A 324 3.35 -3.30 -3.60
CA ILE A 324 2.79 -4.64 -3.45
C ILE A 324 1.85 -4.66 -2.25
N LEU A 325 0.60 -4.89 -2.60
CA LEU A 325 -0.40 -5.35 -1.66
C LEU A 325 -0.20 -6.87 -1.54
N HIS A 326 0.18 -7.39 -0.37
CA HIS A 326 -0.15 -8.79 -0.08
C HIS A 326 -1.67 -8.84 -0.06
N VAL A 327 -2.27 -9.45 -1.09
CA VAL A 327 -3.40 -8.79 -1.78
C VAL A 327 -3.41 -9.07 -3.35
N LEU A 328 -3.61 -10.28 -3.94
CA LEU A 328 -3.49 -10.67 -5.42
C LEU A 328 -4.78 -10.80 -6.27
N HIS A 329 -4.79 -10.83 -7.60
CA HIS A 329 -5.96 -11.30 -8.37
C HIS A 329 -5.66 -12.29 -9.49
N SER A 330 -6.69 -13.07 -9.83
CA SER A 330 -6.87 -13.84 -11.08
C SER A 330 -7.01 -12.95 -12.33
N GLN A 331 -7.13 -13.62 -13.48
CA GLN A 331 -7.37 -12.99 -14.77
C GLN A 331 -8.63 -12.10 -14.77
N GLY A 332 -8.51 -10.90 -15.36
CA GLY A 332 -9.51 -9.84 -15.29
C GLY A 332 -9.07 -8.68 -14.38
N TYR A 333 -9.44 -7.45 -14.75
CA TYR A 333 -9.16 -6.26 -13.95
C TYR A 333 -9.85 -6.35 -12.58
N HIS A 334 -9.11 -5.98 -11.52
CA HIS A 334 -9.52 -5.87 -10.10
C HIS A 334 -9.95 -7.17 -9.39
N SER A 335 -9.22 -7.61 -8.33
CA SER A 335 -9.79 -7.99 -7.01
C SER A 335 -8.95 -8.92 -6.11
N CYS A 336 -8.64 -8.50 -4.90
CA CYS A 336 -7.37 -8.87 -4.26
C CYS A 336 -7.08 -10.25 -3.56
N GLY A 337 -7.70 -11.45 -3.64
CA GLY A 337 -6.87 -12.69 -3.34
C GLY A 337 -7.10 -13.53 -2.05
N PRO A 338 -6.13 -13.92 -1.13
CA PRO A 338 -4.66 -13.70 -0.93
C PRO A 338 -3.69 -14.91 -1.20
N ALA A 339 -2.34 -14.72 -1.22
CA ALA A 339 -1.32 -15.80 -1.39
C ALA A 339 -0.33 -16.04 -0.22
N PRO A 340 0.19 -17.28 -0.06
CA PRO A 340 1.33 -17.61 0.79
C PRO A 340 2.70 -17.19 0.19
N LEU A 341 3.50 -16.45 0.95
CA LEU A 341 4.88 -16.05 0.57
C LEU A 341 5.79 -17.22 0.17
N ALA A 342 5.75 -18.33 0.91
CA ALA A 342 6.57 -19.51 0.62
C ALA A 342 6.22 -20.14 -0.73
N ALA A 343 4.94 -20.12 -1.11
CA ALA A 343 4.47 -20.65 -2.40
C ALA A 343 4.99 -19.81 -3.58
N VAL A 344 4.98 -18.47 -3.42
CA VAL A 344 5.60 -17.54 -4.38
C VAL A 344 7.10 -17.83 -4.47
N LYS A 345 7.81 -17.86 -3.34
CA LYS A 345 9.27 -18.04 -3.31
C LYS A 345 9.76 -19.36 -3.91
N ASP A 346 9.04 -20.46 -3.70
CA ASP A 346 9.37 -21.77 -4.29
C ASP A 346 8.76 -22.00 -5.70
N GLY A 347 8.05 -21.01 -6.26
CA GLY A 347 7.49 -21.04 -7.60
C GLY A 347 6.35 -22.06 -7.78
N THR A 348 5.58 -22.34 -6.72
CA THR A 348 4.53 -23.38 -6.74
C THR A 348 3.22 -22.86 -7.32
N ALA A 349 3.26 -22.42 -8.58
CA ALA A 349 2.17 -21.85 -9.38
C ALA A 349 0.83 -22.63 -9.39
N HIS A 350 0.80 -23.88 -8.96
CA HIS A 350 -0.41 -24.71 -8.89
C HIS A 350 -1.21 -24.53 -7.60
N LEU A 351 -0.66 -23.86 -6.58
CA LEU A 351 -1.37 -23.57 -5.34
C LEU A 351 -2.29 -22.36 -5.54
N GLN A 352 -3.53 -22.48 -5.08
CA GLN A 352 -4.39 -21.30 -4.93
C GLN A 352 -3.91 -20.43 -3.75
N PHE A 353 -4.01 -19.11 -3.84
CA PHE A 353 -4.50 -18.31 -4.97
C PHE A 353 -3.32 -17.68 -5.73
N GLU A 354 -3.44 -17.57 -7.06
CA GLU A 354 -2.60 -16.84 -8.03
C GLU A 354 -1.11 -16.65 -7.67
N VAL A 355 -0.45 -17.77 -7.32
CA VAL A 355 0.97 -17.83 -6.96
C VAL A 355 1.88 -17.55 -8.18
N ASP A 356 1.40 -17.87 -9.38
CA ASP A 356 2.03 -17.58 -10.67
C ASP A 356 2.12 -16.08 -10.97
N PHE A 357 1.03 -15.33 -10.77
CA PHE A 357 1.02 -13.88 -10.96
C PHE A 357 2.05 -13.19 -10.05
N PHE A 358 2.03 -13.49 -8.75
CA PHE A 358 3.02 -12.93 -7.83
C PHE A 358 4.45 -13.44 -8.07
N PHE A 359 4.62 -14.64 -8.62
CA PHE A 359 5.94 -15.12 -9.03
C PHE A 359 6.48 -14.31 -10.21
N ALA A 360 5.63 -13.95 -11.19
CA ALA A 360 6.00 -13.07 -12.30
C ALA A 360 6.35 -11.66 -11.81
N GLU A 361 5.56 -11.07 -10.90
CA GLU A 361 5.82 -9.73 -10.35
C GLU A 361 7.21 -9.57 -9.72
N VAL A 362 7.82 -10.65 -9.19
CA VAL A 362 9.13 -10.63 -8.54
C VAL A 362 10.25 -11.40 -9.26
N ASN A 363 9.96 -12.18 -10.30
CA ASN A 363 10.96 -12.99 -11.02
C ASN A 363 10.84 -13.00 -12.57
N ALA A 364 9.98 -12.19 -13.19
CA ALA A 364 9.84 -12.21 -14.66
C ALA A 364 11.17 -11.92 -15.41
N ASP A 365 11.44 -12.68 -16.46
CA ASP A 365 12.56 -12.44 -17.38
C ASP A 365 12.24 -11.23 -18.27
N VAL A 366 13.17 -10.30 -18.45
CA VAL A 366 12.98 -9.19 -19.38
C VAL A 366 13.61 -9.53 -20.73
N LEU A 367 12.83 -9.47 -21.81
CA LEU A 367 13.22 -9.83 -23.18
C LEU A 367 13.25 -8.58 -24.06
N HIS A 368 14.38 -8.35 -24.73
CA HIS A 368 14.48 -7.32 -25.75
C HIS A 368 14.37 -7.97 -27.13
N TRP A 369 13.25 -7.73 -27.79
CA TRP A 369 12.92 -8.21 -29.13
C TRP A 369 13.19 -7.11 -30.16
N PHE A 370 13.92 -7.40 -31.23
CA PHE A 370 14.07 -6.45 -32.33
C PHE A 370 13.49 -6.99 -33.63
N ARG A 371 13.14 -6.05 -34.50
CA ARG A 371 12.64 -6.29 -35.86
C ARG A 371 13.22 -5.24 -36.80
N LEU A 372 13.81 -5.69 -37.90
CA LEU A 372 14.12 -4.84 -39.06
C LEU A 372 12.91 -4.83 -39.99
N ASP A 373 12.79 -3.83 -40.87
CA ASP A 373 11.60 -3.62 -41.70
C ASP A 373 11.02 -4.92 -42.30
N LYS A 374 9.81 -5.28 -41.84
CA LYS A 374 9.03 -6.47 -42.24
C LYS A 374 9.63 -7.85 -41.90
N SER A 375 10.78 -7.95 -41.22
CA SER A 375 11.36 -9.24 -40.77
C SER A 375 10.49 -9.96 -39.73
N ASP A 376 10.89 -11.15 -39.29
CA ASP A 376 10.37 -11.73 -38.04
C ASP A 376 10.99 -11.04 -36.81
N TRP A 377 10.37 -11.23 -35.65
CA TRP A 377 10.88 -10.78 -34.33
C TRP A 377 11.95 -11.74 -33.80
N THR A 378 13.05 -11.22 -33.26
CA THR A 378 14.09 -12.03 -32.61
C THR A 378 14.60 -11.40 -31.31
N VAL A 379 14.93 -12.24 -30.31
CA VAL A 379 15.46 -11.81 -29.01
C VAL A 379 16.96 -11.58 -29.13
N PHE A 380 17.43 -10.36 -28.89
CA PHE A 380 18.88 -10.05 -28.90
C PHE A 380 19.50 -9.96 -27.50
N LYS A 381 18.67 -9.74 -26.47
CA LYS A 381 19.09 -9.58 -25.07
C LYS A 381 18.02 -10.13 -24.12
N VAL A 382 18.48 -10.73 -23.02
CA VAL A 382 17.66 -11.22 -21.91
C VAL A 382 18.24 -10.67 -20.60
N GLU A 383 17.45 -9.97 -19.80
CA GLU A 383 17.82 -9.50 -18.45
C GLU A 383 17.05 -10.29 -17.39
N THR A 384 17.64 -11.39 -16.90
CA THR A 384 17.05 -12.32 -15.91
C THR A 384 17.09 -11.80 -14.46
N GLY A 385 17.45 -10.53 -14.27
CA GLY A 385 17.74 -9.92 -12.97
C GLY A 385 17.32 -8.44 -12.91
N ARG A 386 16.39 -8.03 -13.77
CA ARG A 386 15.84 -6.67 -13.79
C ARG A 386 14.61 -6.51 -12.89
N VAL A 387 13.85 -7.58 -12.66
CA VAL A 387 12.58 -7.59 -11.93
C VAL A 387 12.76 -7.96 -10.44
N GLY A 388 11.92 -7.41 -9.57
CA GLY A 388 11.79 -7.85 -8.18
C GLY A 388 12.88 -7.35 -7.24
N HIS A 389 13.10 -6.03 -7.15
CA HIS A 389 14.24 -5.44 -6.42
C HIS A 389 13.86 -4.65 -5.17
N LYS A 390 14.80 -4.65 -4.21
CA LYS A 390 14.73 -3.95 -2.90
C LYS A 390 13.34 -3.97 -2.28
N ILE A 391 12.72 -5.14 -2.18
CA ILE A 391 11.33 -5.27 -1.72
C ILE A 391 11.27 -4.79 -0.28
N SER A 392 10.49 -3.73 -0.03
CA SER A 392 10.64 -2.87 1.15
C SER A 392 9.38 -2.83 2.02
N THR A 393 9.55 -2.84 3.34
CA THR A 393 8.49 -2.54 4.31
C THR A 393 9.06 -1.73 5.48
N LYS A 394 8.21 -1.16 6.35
CA LYS A 394 8.69 -0.41 7.53
C LYS A 394 9.37 -1.39 8.51
N VAL A 395 10.48 -1.00 9.11
CA VAL A 395 11.08 -1.74 10.24
C VAL A 395 10.03 -1.90 11.36
N PRO A 396 9.75 -3.14 11.81
CA PRO A 396 8.70 -3.39 12.79
C PRO A 396 9.21 -3.22 14.22
N ASP A 397 9.60 -1.98 14.54
CA ASP A 397 10.03 -1.55 15.87
C ASP A 397 8.87 -1.21 16.83
N GLY A 398 7.64 -1.20 16.34
CA GLY A 398 6.43 -0.80 17.08
C GLY A 398 6.30 0.71 17.32
N LYS A 399 7.26 1.53 16.85
CA LYS A 399 7.38 2.93 17.23
C LYS A 399 6.74 3.90 16.22
N PRO A 400 6.29 5.08 16.69
CA PRO A 400 6.15 6.26 15.84
C PRO A 400 7.55 6.74 15.40
N LEU A 401 7.62 7.55 14.36
CA LEU A 401 8.89 7.99 13.77
C LEU A 401 9.52 9.12 14.61
N THR A 402 10.30 8.74 15.63
CA THR A 402 10.93 9.65 16.60
C THR A 402 12.11 10.42 16.00
N THR A 403 12.06 11.75 16.06
CA THR A 403 12.98 12.65 15.34
C THR A 403 14.34 12.91 16.00
N GLU A 404 14.68 12.26 17.13
CA GLU A 404 15.92 12.57 17.88
C GLU A 404 17.23 12.21 17.14
N GLN A 405 17.19 11.31 16.16
CA GLN A 405 18.35 10.99 15.29
C GLN A 405 18.20 11.49 13.84
N ASP A 406 17.02 12.00 13.48
CA ASP A 406 16.60 12.25 12.08
C ASP A 406 16.24 13.72 11.79
N ARG A 407 16.72 14.68 12.59
CA ARG A 407 16.32 16.10 12.47
C ARG A 407 16.60 16.74 11.11
N ASP A 408 17.55 16.21 10.33
CA ASP A 408 17.91 16.74 9.01
C ASP A 408 17.51 15.82 7.83
N HIS A 409 16.66 16.37 6.96
CA HIS A 409 16.48 16.02 5.55
C HIS A 409 15.67 14.74 5.23
N ILE A 410 14.43 14.66 5.71
CA ILE A 410 13.57 13.45 5.72
C ILE A 410 13.02 12.92 4.36
N ARG A 411 13.34 13.52 3.19
CA ARG A 411 13.28 12.80 1.87
C ARG A 411 14.64 12.53 1.24
N ARG A 412 15.71 13.01 1.86
CA ARG A 412 17.11 12.77 1.47
C ARG A 412 17.85 11.97 2.53
N PHE A 413 17.21 10.92 3.01
CA PHE A 413 17.92 9.88 3.75
C PHE A 413 19.17 9.46 2.99
N THR A 414 20.28 9.43 3.71
CA THR A 414 21.44 8.62 3.35
C THR A 414 21.05 7.14 3.32
N ASP A 415 21.82 6.29 2.63
CA ASP A 415 21.65 4.83 2.70
C ASP A 415 21.76 4.28 4.13
N GLU A 416 22.34 5.06 5.05
CA GLU A 416 22.45 4.73 6.47
C GLU A 416 21.14 4.98 7.24
N GLN A 417 20.55 6.18 7.11
CA GLN A 417 19.23 6.47 7.71
C GLN A 417 18.12 5.60 7.11
N LEU A 418 18.17 5.30 5.80
CA LEU A 418 17.23 4.38 5.16
C LEU A 418 17.24 2.99 5.81
N ARG A 419 18.36 2.50 6.35
CA ARG A 419 18.43 1.20 7.06
C ARG A 419 17.72 1.20 8.41
N LEU A 420 17.55 2.36 9.05
CA LEU A 420 16.83 2.47 10.31
C LEU A 420 15.32 2.33 10.13
N LEU A 421 14.79 2.78 8.97
CA LEU A 421 13.35 2.84 8.70
C LEU A 421 12.84 1.75 7.76
N ARG A 422 13.70 1.22 6.87
CA ARG A 422 13.34 0.26 5.81
C ARG A 422 13.88 -1.13 6.10
N GLN A 423 12.98 -2.08 6.33
CA GLN A 423 13.31 -3.50 6.27
C GLN A 423 13.31 -3.95 4.80
N ASP A 424 14.44 -4.48 4.33
CA ASP A 424 14.48 -5.23 3.07
C ASP A 424 13.96 -6.65 3.29
N ILE A 425 13.08 -7.09 2.42
CA ILE A 425 12.42 -8.39 2.44
C ILE A 425 12.46 -9.09 1.07
N THR A 426 13.34 -8.68 0.14
CA THR A 426 13.49 -9.38 -1.16
C THR A 426 13.70 -10.88 -0.99
N ASP A 427 14.52 -11.27 -0.01
CA ASP A 427 14.78 -12.67 0.34
C ASP A 427 13.54 -13.44 0.88
N THR A 428 12.39 -12.80 1.14
CA THR A 428 11.14 -13.52 1.44
C THR A 428 10.31 -13.86 0.21
N TYR A 429 10.55 -13.20 -0.93
CA TYR A 429 9.82 -13.40 -2.19
C TYR A 429 10.60 -14.20 -3.23
N LYS A 430 11.92 -14.05 -3.28
CA LYS A 430 12.78 -14.79 -4.22
C LYS A 430 14.00 -15.41 -3.56
N TYR A 431 14.77 -16.15 -4.35
CA TYR A 431 16.10 -16.63 -3.99
C TYR A 431 17.16 -15.71 -4.60
N ALA A 432 18.37 -15.70 -4.03
CA ALA A 432 19.47 -14.94 -4.59
C ALA A 432 19.71 -15.30 -6.07
N GLU A 433 19.77 -14.27 -6.92
CA GLU A 433 19.88 -14.40 -8.37
C GLU A 433 21.13 -15.19 -8.78
N GLY A 434 20.98 -16.07 -9.76
CA GLY A 434 22.04 -16.96 -10.22
C GLY A 434 22.39 -18.11 -9.27
N SER A 435 21.73 -18.24 -8.10
CA SER A 435 21.92 -19.39 -7.20
C SER A 435 21.37 -20.68 -7.83
N TRP A 436 21.75 -21.84 -7.27
CA TRP A 436 21.23 -23.13 -7.74
C TRP A 436 19.71 -23.25 -7.56
N LYS A 437 19.15 -22.67 -6.48
CA LYS A 437 17.70 -22.71 -6.23
C LYS A 437 16.93 -21.89 -7.25
N ASP A 438 17.32 -20.63 -7.42
CA ASP A 438 16.82 -19.72 -8.47
C ASP A 438 16.83 -20.40 -9.86
N LYS A 439 18.01 -20.82 -10.33
CA LYS A 439 18.19 -21.52 -11.61
C LYS A 439 17.39 -22.84 -11.75
N ASN A 440 16.98 -23.46 -10.65
CA ASN A 440 16.16 -24.68 -10.65
C ASN A 440 14.66 -24.36 -10.66
N ILE A 441 14.25 -23.22 -10.10
CA ILE A 441 12.85 -22.74 -10.14
C ILE A 441 12.56 -22.15 -11.53
N MET A 442 13.38 -21.22 -12.03
CA MET A 442 13.20 -20.60 -13.34
C MET A 442 13.16 -21.62 -14.50
N LYS A 443 13.91 -22.73 -14.39
CA LYS A 443 13.88 -23.86 -15.35
C LYS A 443 12.60 -24.72 -15.30
N LYS A 444 11.79 -24.64 -14.25
CA LYS A 444 10.49 -25.33 -14.15
C LYS A 444 9.34 -24.45 -14.63
N THR A 445 9.48 -23.13 -14.48
CA THR A 445 8.43 -22.16 -14.75
C THR A 445 8.46 -21.70 -16.22
N ILE A 446 9.65 -21.36 -16.76
CA ILE A 446 9.85 -21.00 -18.17
C ILE A 446 9.67 -22.22 -19.08
N LYS A 447 8.65 -22.21 -19.94
CA LYS A 447 8.30 -23.32 -20.85
C LYS A 447 8.57 -23.04 -22.33
N ALA A 448 8.75 -21.77 -22.72
CA ALA A 448 8.86 -21.36 -24.12
C ALA A 448 10.30 -21.45 -24.67
N LYS A 449 10.44 -21.83 -25.95
CA LYS A 449 11.68 -21.63 -26.71
C LYS A 449 11.66 -20.25 -27.35
N ARG A 450 12.72 -19.46 -27.15
CA ARG A 450 12.88 -18.09 -27.66
C ARG A 450 13.78 -18.10 -28.91
N PRO A 451 13.47 -17.36 -29.99
CA PRO A 451 14.32 -17.27 -31.18
C PRO A 451 15.42 -16.22 -30.96
N GLU A 452 16.67 -16.68 -30.80
CA GLU A 452 17.83 -15.83 -30.46
C GLU A 452 18.50 -15.19 -31.69
N HIS A 453 18.92 -13.93 -31.56
CA HIS A 453 19.72 -13.19 -32.55
C HIS A 453 21.12 -13.80 -32.72
N LYS A 454 21.64 -13.77 -33.95
CA LYS A 454 22.97 -14.30 -34.31
C LYS A 454 23.87 -13.20 -34.89
N CYS A 455 24.39 -12.38 -34.00
CA CYS A 455 25.48 -11.44 -34.29
C CYS A 455 26.77 -12.21 -34.68
N LYS A 456 27.58 -11.63 -35.58
CA LYS A 456 28.85 -12.24 -36.07
C LYS A 456 29.98 -12.15 -35.05
N ALA A 457 30.08 -11.03 -34.34
CA ALA A 457 31.09 -10.76 -33.31
C ALA A 457 30.63 -9.60 -32.41
N ARG A 458 30.86 -9.69 -31.09
CA ARG A 458 30.70 -8.58 -30.16
C ARG A 458 32.06 -7.95 -29.89
N ASP A 459 32.45 -6.98 -30.71
CA ASP A 459 33.78 -6.36 -30.71
C ASP A 459 33.77 -4.84 -30.43
N VAL A 460 32.58 -4.25 -30.31
CA VAL A 460 32.38 -2.92 -29.74
C VAL A 460 31.77 -3.06 -28.34
N GLU A 461 32.40 -2.44 -27.34
CA GLU A 461 31.86 -2.35 -25.98
C GLU A 461 31.10 -1.03 -25.81
N PHE A 462 30.03 -1.06 -25.04
CA PHE A 462 29.14 0.05 -24.82
C PHE A 462 28.86 0.19 -23.31
N THR A 463 29.08 1.39 -22.77
CA THR A 463 28.87 1.69 -21.34
C THR A 463 27.97 2.90 -21.19
N LEU A 464 26.78 2.69 -20.62
CA LEU A 464 25.87 3.77 -20.26
C LEU A 464 26.33 4.45 -18.97
N VAL A 465 26.50 5.78 -19.01
CA VAL A 465 26.76 6.57 -17.80
C VAL A 465 25.42 6.76 -17.07
N ARG A 466 25.22 5.98 -16.01
CA ARG A 466 24.00 6.03 -15.21
C ARG A 466 23.95 7.28 -14.32
N LEU A 467 22.76 7.83 -14.17
CA LEU A 467 22.43 8.82 -13.14
C LEU A 467 21.45 8.17 -12.15
N ASP A 468 21.60 8.48 -10.85
CA ASP A 468 20.72 7.94 -9.81
C ASP A 468 19.49 8.81 -9.55
N TYR A 469 19.66 10.13 -9.60
CA TYR A 469 18.60 11.13 -9.50
C TYR A 469 19.08 12.46 -10.11
N VAL A 470 18.14 13.34 -10.43
CA VAL A 470 18.41 14.73 -10.86
C VAL A 470 17.48 15.66 -10.07
N ILE A 471 17.92 16.86 -9.70
CA ILE A 471 17.02 17.83 -9.01
C ILE A 471 16.04 18.40 -10.04
N ILE A 472 14.74 18.39 -9.70
CA ILE A 472 13.68 18.86 -10.61
C ILE A 472 13.90 20.30 -11.09
N GLY A 473 13.93 20.49 -12.41
CA GLY A 473 14.19 21.77 -13.07
C GLY A 473 15.65 22.02 -13.48
N VAL A 474 16.59 21.16 -13.07
CA VAL A 474 18.01 21.23 -13.45
C VAL A 474 18.27 20.49 -14.78
N THR A 475 19.21 20.99 -15.58
CA THR A 475 19.70 20.32 -16.80
C THR A 475 20.58 19.12 -16.45
N PHE A 476 20.49 18.03 -17.22
CA PHE A 476 21.35 16.85 -17.07
C PHE A 476 21.85 16.34 -18.43
N GLU A 477 22.92 15.54 -18.41
CA GLU A 477 23.47 14.88 -19.60
C GLU A 477 23.17 13.38 -19.55
N PHE A 478 22.59 12.84 -20.63
CA PHE A 478 22.49 11.40 -20.87
C PHE A 478 23.66 10.98 -21.79
N VAL A 479 24.52 10.07 -21.34
CA VAL A 479 25.78 9.75 -22.03
C VAL A 479 25.95 8.25 -22.24
N LEU A 480 26.13 7.85 -23.51
CA LEU A 480 26.55 6.52 -23.92
C LEU A 480 28.02 6.57 -24.35
N LYS A 481 28.89 5.83 -23.66
CA LYS A 481 30.28 5.62 -24.08
C LYS A 481 30.35 4.42 -25.01
N VAL A 482 31.16 4.51 -26.05
CA VAL A 482 31.37 3.45 -27.05
C VAL A 482 32.86 3.25 -27.27
N GLU A 483 33.34 2.02 -27.14
CA GLU A 483 34.75 1.64 -27.27
C GLU A 483 34.91 0.53 -28.33
N ASN A 484 35.70 0.79 -29.37
CA ASN A 484 35.98 -0.22 -30.39
C ASN A 484 37.18 -1.09 -29.98
N LYS A 485 36.93 -2.33 -29.54
CA LYS A 485 37.96 -3.31 -29.14
C LYS A 485 38.48 -4.13 -30.33
N SER A 486 38.00 -3.89 -31.55
CA SER A 486 38.47 -4.57 -32.76
C SER A 486 39.73 -3.93 -33.35
N THR A 487 40.37 -4.64 -34.28
CA THR A 487 41.50 -4.15 -35.10
C THR A 487 41.07 -3.33 -36.32
N ASP A 488 39.76 -3.20 -36.54
CA ASP A 488 39.19 -2.58 -37.74
C ASP A 488 38.51 -1.26 -37.39
N ASN A 489 38.13 -0.49 -38.42
CA ASN A 489 37.12 0.55 -38.23
C ASN A 489 35.73 -0.09 -38.06
N ARG A 490 34.89 0.50 -37.19
CA ARG A 490 33.48 0.09 -37.01
C ARG A 490 32.55 1.28 -37.16
N ASN A 491 31.48 1.13 -37.94
CA ASN A 491 30.45 2.14 -38.09
C ASN A 491 29.32 1.86 -37.09
N VAL A 492 29.19 2.76 -36.11
CA VAL A 492 28.20 2.68 -35.04
C VAL A 492 27.10 3.71 -35.32
N ARG A 493 25.87 3.22 -35.47
CA ARG A 493 24.65 4.03 -35.33
C ARG A 493 24.12 3.89 -33.92
N ALA A 494 23.75 5.00 -33.29
CA ALA A 494 23.11 5.00 -32.00
C ALA A 494 21.98 6.02 -31.93
N PHE A 495 20.98 5.72 -31.10
CA PHE A 495 19.83 6.55 -30.83
C PHE A 495 19.72 6.73 -29.31
N LEU A 496 19.64 7.98 -28.87
CA LEU A 496 19.42 8.34 -27.47
C LEU A 496 18.04 9.01 -27.35
N LEU A 497 17.15 8.38 -26.59
CA LEU A 497 15.79 8.85 -26.32
C LEU A 497 15.63 9.12 -24.82
N CYS A 498 15.00 10.26 -24.51
CA CYS A 498 14.62 10.65 -23.17
C CYS A 498 13.13 10.98 -23.17
N GLU A 499 12.36 10.32 -22.32
CA GLU A 499 10.91 10.47 -22.24
C GLU A 499 10.41 10.50 -20.79
N THR A 500 9.22 11.06 -20.59
CA THR A 500 8.54 10.98 -19.29
C THR A 500 7.68 9.73 -19.23
N GLN A 501 7.61 9.11 -18.06
CA GLN A 501 6.77 7.94 -17.81
C GLN A 501 5.90 8.14 -16.56
N TYR A 502 4.78 7.43 -16.54
CA TYR A 502 3.96 7.24 -15.34
C TYR A 502 4.61 6.21 -14.40
N TYR A 503 4.14 6.11 -13.14
CA TYR A 503 4.70 5.15 -12.16
C TYR A 503 4.42 3.68 -12.51
N ASN A 504 3.47 3.44 -13.41
CA ASN A 504 3.11 2.16 -13.98
C ASN A 504 4.02 1.77 -15.18
N GLY A 505 5.11 2.51 -15.41
CA GLY A 505 6.03 2.34 -16.53
C GLY A 505 5.52 2.83 -17.89
N GLN A 506 4.25 3.24 -18.00
CA GLN A 506 3.66 3.65 -19.27
C GLN A 506 4.31 4.94 -19.78
N GLU A 507 4.70 4.90 -21.06
CA GLU A 507 5.26 6.03 -21.82
C GLU A 507 4.24 7.18 -21.89
N ALA A 508 4.68 8.41 -21.60
CA ALA A 508 3.78 9.57 -21.52
C ALA A 508 4.06 10.60 -22.62
N GLU A 509 5.27 11.19 -22.63
CA GLU A 509 5.69 12.16 -23.64
C GLU A 509 7.22 12.11 -23.84
N VAL A 510 7.65 12.01 -25.11
CA VAL A 510 9.05 12.18 -25.51
C VAL A 510 9.52 13.57 -25.09
N VAL A 511 10.55 13.64 -24.24
CA VAL A 511 11.19 14.90 -23.86
C VAL A 511 12.08 15.37 -25.00
N LYS A 512 12.99 14.50 -25.43
CA LYS A 512 14.06 14.78 -26.39
C LYS A 512 14.61 13.48 -26.97
N GLU A 513 14.99 13.51 -28.23
CA GLU A 513 15.60 12.37 -28.93
C GLU A 513 16.76 12.87 -29.82
N GLN A 514 17.76 12.02 -30.05
CA GLN A 514 18.89 12.36 -30.93
C GLN A 514 19.54 11.12 -31.54
N PHE A 515 19.83 11.20 -32.84
CA PHE A 515 20.58 10.22 -33.60
C PHE A 515 22.07 10.57 -33.68
N PHE A 516 22.90 9.54 -33.67
CA PHE A 516 24.35 9.62 -33.80
C PHE A 516 24.83 8.55 -34.79
N GLU A 517 25.67 8.96 -35.74
CA GLU A 517 26.42 8.04 -36.60
C GLU A 517 27.91 8.38 -36.49
N THR A 518 28.73 7.39 -36.12
CA THR A 518 30.16 7.61 -35.88
C THR A 518 30.99 6.44 -36.42
N ILE A 519 32.24 6.73 -36.79
CA ILE A 519 33.20 5.74 -37.28
C ILE A 519 34.35 5.69 -36.29
N LEU A 520 34.41 4.60 -35.53
CA LEU A 520 35.43 4.40 -34.51
C LEU A 520 36.65 3.70 -35.14
N LYS A 521 37.83 4.26 -34.94
CA LYS A 521 39.12 3.61 -35.23
C LYS A 521 39.39 2.47 -34.23
N PRO A 522 40.38 1.59 -34.48
CA PRO A 522 40.79 0.57 -33.51
C PRO A 522 41.20 1.19 -32.17
N SER A 523 40.68 0.67 -31.06
CA SER A 523 40.88 1.19 -29.69
C SER A 523 40.43 2.65 -29.46
N GLU A 524 39.57 3.20 -30.33
CA GLU A 524 39.00 4.55 -30.13
C GLU A 524 37.76 4.49 -29.21
N VAL A 525 37.69 5.43 -28.27
CA VAL A 525 36.57 5.63 -27.35
C VAL A 525 35.85 6.93 -27.71
N SER A 526 34.53 6.90 -27.80
CA SER A 526 33.68 8.05 -28.09
C SER A 526 32.57 8.20 -27.05
N GLU A 527 32.17 9.43 -26.73
CA GLU A 527 31.06 9.73 -25.82
C GLU A 527 29.92 10.41 -26.58
N LEU A 528 28.79 9.71 -26.73
CA LEU A 528 27.58 10.23 -27.35
C LEU A 528 26.71 10.86 -26.26
N LYS A 529 26.38 12.15 -26.40
CA LYS A 529 25.77 12.96 -25.32
C LYS A 529 24.48 13.64 -25.75
N LEU A 530 23.44 13.50 -24.93
CA LEU A 530 22.17 14.19 -25.06
C LEU A 530 21.97 15.11 -23.84
N GLU A 531 22.15 16.42 -24.04
CA GLU A 531 21.87 17.45 -23.02
C GLU A 531 20.34 17.66 -22.91
N VAL A 532 19.75 17.42 -21.74
CA VAL A 532 18.30 17.54 -21.49
C VAL A 532 18.04 18.65 -20.47
N LYS A 533 17.37 19.73 -20.90
CA LYS A 533 17.21 20.97 -20.12
C LYS A 533 15.93 20.94 -19.30
N GLY A 534 15.98 21.56 -18.11
CA GLY A 534 14.82 21.69 -17.21
C GLY A 534 13.53 22.12 -17.90
N GLN A 535 13.62 23.12 -18.79
CA GLN A 535 12.46 23.67 -19.51
C GLN A 535 11.83 22.68 -20.51
N GLU A 536 12.62 21.76 -21.07
CA GLU A 536 12.19 20.77 -22.07
C GLU A 536 11.31 19.68 -21.44
N TYR A 537 11.57 19.28 -20.19
CA TYR A 537 10.79 18.25 -19.49
C TYR A 537 9.75 18.79 -18.50
N LEU A 538 9.92 19.97 -17.91
CA LEU A 538 9.07 20.46 -16.80
C LEU A 538 7.56 20.53 -17.08
N HIS A 539 7.15 20.60 -18.35
CA HIS A 539 5.74 20.60 -18.76
C HIS A 539 5.21 19.21 -19.14
N LYS A 540 6.10 18.23 -19.29
CA LYS A 540 5.84 16.83 -19.68
C LYS A 540 5.81 15.88 -18.48
N ILE A 541 6.34 16.32 -17.33
CA ILE A 541 6.35 15.57 -16.06
C ILE A 541 4.96 14.99 -15.72
N ARG A 542 4.95 13.77 -15.17
CA ARG A 542 3.79 13.10 -14.56
C ARG A 542 3.98 12.97 -13.04
N ASP A 543 2.93 12.59 -12.31
CA ASP A 543 2.82 12.72 -10.84
C ASP A 543 3.92 12.11 -9.96
N HIS A 544 4.78 11.24 -10.49
CA HIS A 544 5.91 10.62 -9.76
C HIS A 544 7.29 11.04 -10.29
N CYS A 545 7.33 11.94 -11.28
CA CYS A 545 8.56 12.53 -11.84
C CYS A 545 9.61 11.52 -12.32
N PHE A 546 9.18 10.41 -12.93
CA PHE A 546 10.07 9.47 -13.59
C PHE A 546 10.41 9.91 -15.02
N ILE A 547 11.67 9.78 -15.38
CA ILE A 547 12.20 9.88 -16.74
C ILE A 547 12.74 8.50 -17.11
N LYS A 548 12.32 8.00 -18.27
CA LYS A 548 12.83 6.78 -18.90
C LYS A 548 13.88 7.22 -19.93
N GLN A 549 15.06 6.61 -19.86
CA GLN A 549 16.16 6.84 -20.79
C GLN A 549 16.41 5.57 -21.58
N ILE A 550 16.42 5.69 -22.91
CA ILE A 550 16.65 4.57 -23.79
C ILE A 550 17.84 4.89 -24.69
N ALA A 551 18.85 4.03 -24.61
CA ALA A 551 19.96 4.02 -25.55
C ALA A 551 19.84 2.76 -26.40
N PHE A 552 19.89 2.92 -27.72
CA PHE A 552 19.98 1.82 -28.68
C PHE A 552 21.23 2.02 -29.54
N ALA A 553 21.96 0.96 -29.85
CA ALA A 553 23.09 1.00 -30.76
C ALA A 553 23.18 -0.23 -31.67
N LYS A 554 23.58 0.01 -32.92
CA LYS A 554 23.85 -1.02 -33.94
C LYS A 554 25.20 -0.77 -34.62
N VAL A 555 26.00 -1.83 -34.71
CA VAL A 555 27.26 -1.88 -35.47
C VAL A 555 26.99 -2.51 -36.84
N LYS A 556 27.29 -1.79 -37.92
CA LYS A 556 26.90 -2.23 -39.28
C LYS A 556 27.63 -3.48 -39.75
N GLU A 557 28.91 -3.61 -39.44
CA GLU A 557 29.77 -4.66 -40.00
C GLU A 557 29.46 -6.03 -39.38
N THR A 558 29.29 -6.08 -38.06
CA THR A 558 29.10 -7.31 -37.27
C THR A 558 27.62 -7.68 -37.04
N ASP A 559 26.70 -6.77 -37.33
CA ASP A 559 25.28 -6.84 -36.93
C ASP A 559 25.11 -7.01 -35.40
N GLN A 560 26.05 -6.46 -34.63
CA GLN A 560 25.93 -6.32 -33.18
C GLN A 560 24.87 -5.26 -32.89
N ILE A 561 23.91 -5.63 -32.04
CA ILE A 561 22.85 -4.76 -31.54
C ILE A 561 22.89 -4.86 -30.02
N GLU A 562 22.87 -3.70 -29.36
CA GLU A 562 22.79 -3.58 -27.91
C GLU A 562 21.81 -2.45 -27.56
N ALA A 563 21.11 -2.60 -26.43
CA ALA A 563 20.15 -1.61 -25.95
C ALA A 563 20.15 -1.55 -24.42
N TRP A 564 19.82 -0.38 -23.88
CA TRP A 564 19.69 -0.13 -22.45
C TRP A 564 18.44 0.71 -22.20
N ILE A 565 17.68 0.32 -21.19
CA ILE A 565 16.64 1.15 -20.58
C ILE A 565 17.11 1.41 -19.16
N ASP A 566 17.25 2.68 -18.79
CA ASP A 566 17.58 3.09 -17.43
C ASP A 566 16.67 4.22 -16.98
N ASP A 567 16.34 4.24 -15.69
CA ASP A 567 15.31 5.11 -15.14
C ASP A 567 15.91 6.10 -14.14
N ILE A 568 15.42 7.34 -14.19
CA ILE A 568 15.82 8.45 -13.32
C ILE A 568 14.59 9.01 -12.61
N VAL A 569 14.74 9.33 -11.32
CA VAL A 569 13.76 10.12 -10.55
C VAL A 569 14.21 11.58 -10.50
N LEU A 570 13.29 12.51 -10.74
CA LEU A 570 13.54 13.91 -10.40
C LEU A 570 13.26 14.13 -8.90
N ASP A 571 14.33 14.38 -8.14
CA ASP A 571 14.31 14.63 -6.70
C ASP A 571 13.60 15.96 -6.40
N ARG A 572 12.54 15.89 -5.59
CA ARG A 572 11.72 17.02 -5.16
C ARG A 572 12.22 17.61 -3.82
N PRO A 573 11.90 18.88 -3.51
CA PRO A 573 12.11 19.41 -2.17
C PRO A 573 11.36 18.60 -1.08
N CYS A 574 11.83 18.76 0.15
CA CYS A 574 11.18 18.31 1.38
C CYS A 574 10.50 19.50 2.04
N LEU A 575 9.49 19.27 2.89
CA LEU A 575 9.13 20.27 3.90
C LEU A 575 10.06 20.13 5.11
N PHE A 576 10.65 21.23 5.54
CA PHE A 576 11.28 21.38 6.86
C PHE A 576 10.18 21.77 7.87
N LEU A 577 10.24 21.20 9.06
CA LEU A 577 9.18 21.27 10.07
C LEU A 577 9.77 21.54 11.46
N GLU A 578 9.47 22.71 12.02
CA GLU A 578 9.94 23.14 13.33
C GLU A 578 8.72 23.33 14.26
N PRO A 579 8.32 22.31 15.05
CA PRO A 579 7.30 22.45 16.08
C PRO A 579 7.84 23.16 17.34
N ASP A 580 6.96 23.80 18.11
CA ASP A 580 7.28 24.36 19.43
C ASP A 580 7.87 23.29 20.38
N GLU A 581 8.81 23.69 21.24
CA GLU A 581 9.53 22.78 22.14
C GLU A 581 8.66 22.17 23.26
N SER A 582 7.56 22.81 23.66
CA SER A 582 6.70 22.36 24.75
C SER A 582 5.23 22.28 24.32
N ILE A 583 4.70 21.06 24.18
CA ILE A 583 3.37 20.79 23.63
C ILE A 583 2.51 20.07 24.66
N LYS A 584 1.30 20.59 24.94
CA LYS A 584 0.42 20.12 26.03
C LYS A 584 -0.98 19.78 25.51
N LYS A 585 -1.58 18.72 26.04
CA LYS A 585 -2.95 18.27 25.68
C LYS A 585 -3.95 19.43 25.77
N GLY A 586 -4.70 19.68 24.69
CA GLY A 586 -5.74 20.70 24.63
C GLY A 586 -5.22 22.15 24.53
N GLN A 587 -3.91 22.37 24.40
CA GLN A 587 -3.34 23.70 24.16
C GLN A 587 -2.89 23.85 22.70
N ASN A 588 -3.03 25.06 22.15
CA ASN A 588 -2.56 25.37 20.82
C ASN A 588 -1.02 25.47 20.83
N PHE A 589 -0.37 24.80 19.88
CA PHE A 589 1.06 24.97 19.58
C PHE A 589 1.22 25.36 18.11
N GLN A 590 2.39 25.91 17.78
CA GLN A 590 2.78 26.30 16.43
C GLN A 590 3.77 25.30 15.84
N CYS A 591 3.70 25.15 14.52
CA CYS A 591 4.71 24.45 13.72
C CYS A 591 5.07 25.34 12.52
N ARG A 592 6.33 25.75 12.42
CA ARG A 592 6.83 26.39 11.19
C ARG A 592 7.00 25.32 10.12
N VAL A 593 6.60 25.66 8.90
CA VAL A 593 6.70 24.81 7.70
C VAL A 593 7.41 25.61 6.63
N SER A 594 8.53 25.12 6.12
CA SER A 594 9.30 25.80 5.06
C SER A 594 9.87 24.87 4.00
N PHE A 595 10.11 25.40 2.80
CA PHE A 595 10.93 24.74 1.77
C PHE A 595 11.43 25.74 0.72
N LYS A 596 12.57 25.44 0.09
CA LYS A 596 13.12 26.23 -1.02
C LYS A 596 12.55 25.76 -2.37
N ASN A 597 12.06 26.68 -3.19
CA ASN A 597 11.57 26.39 -4.54
C ASN A 597 12.75 25.92 -5.43
N PRO A 598 12.71 24.71 -6.03
CA PRO A 598 13.76 24.24 -6.94
C PRO A 598 13.70 24.93 -8.31
N LEU A 599 12.54 25.47 -8.70
CA LEU A 599 12.32 26.05 -10.03
C LEU A 599 12.80 27.50 -10.06
N THR A 600 14.10 27.71 -10.23
CA THR A 600 14.75 29.05 -10.20
C THR A 600 14.07 30.10 -11.10
N ASN A 601 13.43 29.66 -12.19
CA ASN A 601 12.85 30.51 -13.23
C ASN A 601 11.31 30.47 -13.28
N LYS A 602 10.63 29.86 -12.30
CA LYS A 602 9.15 29.82 -12.20
C LYS A 602 8.67 29.98 -10.76
N LYS A 603 7.67 30.84 -10.55
CA LYS A 603 6.88 30.81 -9.31
C LYS A 603 5.98 29.58 -9.28
N LEU A 604 5.63 29.13 -8.07
CA LEU A 604 4.62 28.12 -7.80
C LEU A 604 3.25 28.78 -7.62
N THR A 605 2.21 28.24 -8.24
CA THR A 605 0.86 28.81 -8.28
C THR A 605 -0.21 27.86 -7.76
N HIS A 606 -1.32 28.41 -7.27
CA HIS A 606 -2.41 27.64 -6.62
C HIS A 606 -1.89 26.76 -5.47
N CYS A 607 -1.04 27.34 -4.63
CA CYS A 607 -0.39 26.63 -3.53
C CYS A 607 -1.42 26.25 -2.45
N THR A 608 -1.31 25.02 -1.93
CA THR A 608 -2.18 24.48 -0.88
C THR A 608 -1.35 23.67 0.11
N LEU A 609 -1.72 23.72 1.39
CA LEU A 609 -1.11 22.92 2.45
C LEU A 609 -2.21 22.11 3.16
N SER A 610 -1.99 20.81 3.30
CA SER A 610 -2.85 19.90 4.07
C SER A 610 -2.04 19.27 5.19
N VAL A 611 -2.68 19.07 6.36
CA VAL A 611 -2.01 18.61 7.58
C VAL A 611 -2.87 17.54 8.25
N GLU A 612 -2.33 16.31 8.36
CA GLU A 612 -3.05 15.13 8.83
C GLU A 612 -2.23 14.43 9.93
N GLY A 613 -2.87 14.05 11.03
CA GLY A 613 -2.24 13.33 12.15
C GLY A 613 -3.28 12.73 13.10
N SER A 614 -3.04 11.52 13.60
CA SER A 614 -3.96 10.85 14.54
C SER A 614 -3.89 11.50 15.93
N GLY A 615 -5.03 11.89 16.50
CA GLY A 615 -5.05 12.55 17.82
C GLY A 615 -4.71 14.05 17.86
N ILE A 616 -4.63 14.76 16.73
CA ILE A 616 -4.80 16.24 16.68
C ILE A 616 -6.21 16.61 16.23
N GLN A 617 -6.62 17.86 16.47
CA GLN A 617 -7.75 18.42 15.73
C GLN A 617 -7.39 18.48 14.24
N ALA A 618 -8.24 17.89 13.39
CA ALA A 618 -8.04 17.89 11.94
C ALA A 618 -7.94 19.33 11.41
N ALA A 619 -6.84 19.62 10.72
CA ALA A 619 -6.63 20.90 10.07
C ALA A 619 -7.09 20.80 8.61
N GLU A 620 -7.97 21.71 8.22
CA GLU A 620 -8.52 21.77 6.86
C GLU A 620 -7.42 22.10 5.83
N LEU A 621 -7.70 21.85 4.55
CA LEU A 621 -6.79 22.20 3.46
C LEU A 621 -6.69 23.73 3.34
N GLN A 622 -5.54 24.28 3.71
CA GLN A 622 -5.28 25.71 3.74
C GLN A 622 -4.78 26.19 2.38
N GLN A 623 -5.45 27.19 1.79
CA GLN A 623 -4.97 27.85 0.59
C GLN A 623 -3.81 28.80 0.94
N MET A 624 -2.70 28.67 0.21
CA MET A 624 -1.46 29.41 0.43
C MET A 624 -1.19 30.41 -0.70
N LYS A 625 -0.33 31.39 -0.43
CA LYS A 625 0.14 32.36 -1.42
C LYS A 625 1.12 31.70 -2.41
N ASP A 626 1.19 32.25 -3.62
CA ASP A 626 2.20 31.87 -4.63
C ASP A 626 3.63 32.01 -4.10
N VAL A 627 4.50 31.05 -4.43
CA VAL A 627 5.87 30.96 -3.91
C VAL A 627 6.89 31.28 -4.99
N TYR A 628 7.79 32.23 -4.75
CA TYR A 628 8.83 32.61 -5.70
C TYR A 628 10.17 31.89 -5.45
N HIS A 629 10.75 32.02 -4.25
CA HIS A 629 12.07 31.46 -3.93
C HIS A 629 12.03 30.50 -2.74
N GLU A 630 11.26 30.83 -1.72
CA GLU A 630 11.13 30.06 -0.48
C GLU A 630 9.70 30.17 0.04
N PHE A 631 9.16 29.05 0.49
CA PHE A 631 7.92 28.98 1.25
C PHE A 631 8.28 28.97 2.74
N ASN A 632 7.58 29.78 3.53
CA ASN A 632 7.66 29.77 4.98
C ASN A 632 6.29 30.17 5.53
N THR A 633 5.69 29.34 6.36
CA THR A 633 4.42 29.60 7.04
C THR A 633 4.44 28.99 8.44
N VAL A 634 3.46 29.37 9.27
CA VAL A 634 3.27 28.80 10.61
C VAL A 634 1.85 28.27 10.71
N VAL A 635 1.72 27.00 11.08
CA VAL A 635 0.42 26.33 11.29
C VAL A 635 0.20 26.14 12.78
N THR A 636 -0.95 26.60 13.28
CA THR A 636 -1.39 26.36 14.66
C THR A 636 -2.19 25.06 14.74
N LEU A 637 -1.85 24.18 15.67
CA LEU A 637 -2.48 22.86 15.86
C LEU A 637 -2.83 22.64 17.35
N MET A 638 -3.78 21.74 17.62
CA MET A 638 -4.17 21.35 18.99
C MET A 638 -4.16 19.82 19.16
N PRO A 639 -3.42 19.26 20.14
CA PRO A 639 -3.37 17.83 20.40
C PRO A 639 -4.51 17.40 21.34
N ARG A 640 -5.27 16.38 20.91
CA ARG A 640 -6.38 15.79 21.67
C ARG A 640 -5.95 14.65 22.59
N ARG A 641 -4.85 13.96 22.27
CA ARG A 641 -4.28 12.84 23.03
C ARG A 641 -2.98 13.28 23.71
N SER A 642 -2.59 12.62 24.80
CA SER A 642 -1.34 12.87 25.55
C SER A 642 -0.38 11.70 25.40
N LYS A 643 0.21 11.61 24.21
CA LYS A 643 1.17 10.60 23.74
C LYS A 643 2.01 11.23 22.62
N ASP A 644 2.94 10.46 22.08
CA ASP A 644 3.56 10.73 20.78
C ASP A 644 2.48 10.84 19.69
N ILE A 645 2.55 11.89 18.89
CA ILE A 645 1.64 12.19 17.78
C ILE A 645 2.51 12.45 16.55
N GLN A 646 2.37 11.61 15.52
CA GLN A 646 2.95 11.92 14.20
C GLN A 646 2.01 12.85 13.41
N ILE A 647 2.59 13.91 12.85
CA ILE A 647 1.90 14.92 12.05
C ILE A 647 2.56 14.96 10.68
N SER A 648 1.76 14.72 9.64
CA SER A 648 2.20 14.76 8.24
C SER A 648 1.70 16.03 7.56
N PHE A 649 2.60 16.70 6.86
CA PHE A 649 2.32 17.90 6.08
C PHE A 649 2.50 17.57 4.60
N THR A 650 1.48 17.87 3.79
CA THR A 650 1.49 17.69 2.32
C THR A 650 1.17 19.01 1.65
N PHE A 651 2.18 19.58 0.97
CA PHE A 651 2.06 20.75 0.12
C PHE A 651 1.84 20.34 -1.33
N HIS A 652 0.95 21.04 -2.03
CA HIS A 652 0.62 20.81 -3.43
C HIS A 652 0.39 22.15 -4.15
N CYS A 653 0.98 22.30 -5.33
CA CYS A 653 0.75 23.42 -6.24
C CYS A 653 0.69 22.94 -7.69
N ARG A 654 0.34 23.83 -8.63
CA ARG A 654 0.15 23.48 -10.05
C ARG A 654 1.41 22.93 -10.73
N GLU A 655 2.59 23.44 -10.37
CA GLU A 655 3.87 23.10 -11.00
C GLU A 655 4.61 21.97 -10.28
N LEU A 656 4.30 21.71 -9.00
CA LEU A 656 4.92 20.69 -8.15
C LEU A 656 3.86 20.04 -7.25
N GLY A 657 3.46 18.82 -7.60
CA GLY A 657 2.70 17.95 -6.71
C GLY A 657 3.58 17.23 -5.68
N ASP A 658 2.97 16.81 -4.58
CA ASP A 658 3.58 15.93 -3.57
C ASP A 658 4.94 16.42 -3.06
N ILE A 659 4.90 17.54 -2.33
CA ILE A 659 5.99 18.00 -1.46
C ILE A 659 5.56 17.68 -0.03
N THR A 660 6.15 16.64 0.58
CA THR A 660 5.77 16.18 1.93
C THR A 660 6.88 16.37 2.95
N GLY A 661 6.46 16.42 4.22
CA GLY A 661 7.30 16.20 5.39
C GLY A 661 6.46 15.61 6.52
N PHE A 662 7.09 15.10 7.57
CA PHE A 662 6.42 14.76 8.82
C PHE A 662 7.29 15.15 10.01
N THR A 663 6.65 15.35 11.16
CA THR A 663 7.33 15.47 12.45
C THR A 663 6.53 14.68 13.49
N THR A 664 7.18 14.28 14.58
CA THR A 664 6.54 13.61 15.70
C THR A 664 6.70 14.49 16.93
N VAL A 665 5.59 14.79 17.59
CA VAL A 665 5.53 15.65 18.78
C VAL A 665 5.01 14.86 19.97
N VAL A 666 5.56 15.09 21.15
CA VAL A 666 5.10 14.47 22.40
C VAL A 666 4.17 15.45 23.10
N ALA A 667 2.88 15.10 23.22
CA ALA A 667 1.92 15.92 23.92
C ALA A 667 1.88 15.55 25.41
N GLU A 668 2.41 16.44 26.27
CA GLU A 668 2.37 16.26 27.72
C GLU A 668 0.92 16.23 28.25
N LYS A 669 0.72 15.52 29.36
CA LYS A 669 -0.51 15.66 30.15
C LYS A 669 -0.51 17.03 30.83
N THR A 670 -1.58 17.78 30.62
CA THR A 670 -1.96 18.89 31.51
C THR A 670 -2.15 18.34 32.92
N ILE A 671 -1.43 18.92 33.88
CA ILE A 671 -1.51 18.61 35.33
C ILE A 671 -2.71 19.34 35.92
#